data_AF-A0A9X4QRY1-F1
#
_entry.id   AF-A0A9X4QRY1-F1
#
_cell.length_a   1.000
_cell.length_b   1.000
_cell.length_c   1.000
_cell.angle_alpha   90.00
_cell.angle_beta   90.00
_cell.angle_gamma   90.00
#
_symmetry.space_group_name_H-M   'P 1'
#
loop_
_entity.id
_entity.type
_entity.pdbx_description
1 polymer ?
#
loop_
_entity_poly.entity_id
_entity_poly.type
_entity_poly.pdbx_seq_one_letter_code
_entity_poly.pdbx_strand_id
1 'polypeptide(L)'
;MQAVTLGKKSGWKTVTQQVGGIVPNTDYTFGAWIKGSGAVTIKTATNSGENLQFIRPKATNTWTYVSASFNSGTFSGTVVFTISDSAGSALPEAEAAGTMYVDDVFFGMTGETNLLLNGGFEEQLKFWGGDKGTVFTRYPNRSDNPPAQQYEGIDNLGVYVWDRNPEGVTDFGDWIGRSPYLAEDFLEQNTWSDLEGGVRLAPWKDSPYAGKMLWAAYPFPKSGGSLAEAASGAYNDHYRALGENLIANGMAKATIRFGHEFNGGWYIWSIGNANDPNHLQKAQDFAEAFRQFVTTLRSIEGQAFKFVWNPSTSVWGVDLEAAFPGRDYADFVGIDHYDQSWAQNNGTSIYGSAYQNADPAERLRRQQIAWNAEVNDGNWGLNMIAQFAEDQGVPLAICEWGLAARADGMGGADNPYFIEKMHEWIENNNVAWHVYFNVSADDGDHDLYDTVAFPLASAKFSELWDPNGAPDTSPAIEPADIPGIGAQYVKVEGEDGILTGSANRYHGDPWASGGEFAVMYKSVNALTFTNVNKADGGLAIVYQGWESDQKASLYVNGVLVKPNIPFPQHGRSWSNSYGYVVLNDVQIPAGATVKLQINPSDELNNYGSLKIDYLLLLGATGAYVPGDASDITDVNDSVSVPSRTSYSHSGTWALAANVKGTGDTNGSSYNTKPTLTAGKSYTFGAWIKGSGKMALVIQNTSNWAEVLVKPFQATGQWQYVAATYTPAATGAYNIKLGDRDTSGSMGRIYIDDVKLAGTEDGVAVIDDNFEDGGVKWWHPANYFVMTDFSQNTGGSDAHSGKWAMKVASSAAAQDQETTLDAQLKLKAGVAYTFKLWLKGTGDLKVRLQNGQNGQLIADEPFSAAGEWREYAFTVTPAESSSYSLKLFSDGTNNALYVDDLLLYASGQNNLLPNSDFELGQAGWLENGTFSVTDASEVAFDQGLLDGLDNLSKAKETGNLTIDGTNAGWYGEDPARAVRQTDGEGYLVYELPAGIRSISVAMYEPAGADGASVTASVSDGNGFEALALTKDRYPNAAKADMPLTVYGSYDIPEGKTLIRVTLPDRSGGQLSEVALNVTAAPVTANPGAGEITAGQSVTLATAEADGTIYYRFASSPDKMRYIGPIAMAHSGSIAAWTEKDGKRKSIVRTFSYVNADEVLVDAYGQIRGAEFTGKVHGESEFEQAAIADESFREGLSAPSDRDEYGGLSGEPGRLPVVEDRLFSHGKAERQIGHGRSARQSVL
;
A
#
# COMPACT_ATOMS: atom_id res chain seq x y z
N MET A 1 38.03 -23.77 -12.69
CA MET A 1 37.18 -22.85 -11.88
C MET A 1 38.01 -21.72 -11.25
N GLN A 2 37.48 -20.50 -11.10
CA GLN A 2 38.05 -19.44 -10.27
C GLN A 2 37.29 -19.36 -8.93
N ALA A 3 38.00 -19.10 -7.85
CA ALA A 3 37.44 -18.82 -6.53
C ALA A 3 38.00 -17.48 -6.02
N VAL A 4 37.14 -16.50 -5.81
CA VAL A 4 37.47 -15.20 -5.18
C VAL A 4 37.08 -15.29 -3.72
N THR A 5 37.93 -15.97 -2.95
CA THR A 5 37.65 -16.27 -1.55
C THR A 5 37.75 -14.99 -0.72
N LEU A 6 36.77 -14.77 0.16
CA LEU A 6 36.74 -13.58 1.02
C LEU A 6 37.44 -13.81 2.36
N GLY A 7 37.79 -15.06 2.70
CA GLY A 7 38.43 -15.40 3.96
C GLY A 7 37.53 -15.23 5.20
N LYS A 8 36.22 -15.03 5.00
CA LYS A 8 35.24 -14.82 6.06
C LYS A 8 35.09 -16.05 6.95
N LYS A 9 34.64 -15.83 8.19
CA LYS A 9 34.40 -16.91 9.19
C LYS A 9 32.98 -17.51 9.13
N SER A 10 32.09 -16.95 8.33
CA SER A 10 30.72 -17.41 8.11
C SER A 10 30.19 -16.87 6.77
N GLY A 11 28.97 -17.25 6.38
CA GLY A 11 28.39 -16.86 5.08
C GLY A 11 29.11 -17.49 3.89
N TRP A 12 29.77 -18.63 4.12
CA TRP A 12 30.57 -19.31 3.13
C TRP A 12 29.75 -19.76 1.96
N LYS A 13 30.35 -19.61 0.79
CA LYS A 13 29.83 -20.18 -0.43
C LYS A 13 30.43 -21.55 -0.63
N THR A 14 29.72 -22.40 -1.34
CA THR A 14 30.16 -23.77 -1.61
C THR A 14 29.83 -24.15 -3.03
N VAL A 15 30.71 -24.91 -3.67
CA VAL A 15 30.34 -25.75 -4.81
C VAL A 15 30.34 -27.20 -4.38
N THR A 16 29.30 -27.93 -4.76
CA THR A 16 29.05 -29.29 -4.24
C THR A 16 28.73 -30.29 -5.35
N GLN A 17 29.00 -31.56 -5.11
CA GLN A 17 28.52 -32.66 -5.95
C GLN A 17 28.18 -33.87 -5.07
N GLN A 18 27.02 -34.49 -5.30
CA GLN A 18 26.64 -35.72 -4.62
C GLN A 18 27.23 -36.93 -5.36
N VAL A 19 27.86 -37.83 -4.60
CA VAL A 19 28.51 -39.03 -5.13
C VAL A 19 27.95 -40.24 -4.40
N GLY A 20 27.15 -41.03 -5.12
CA GLY A 20 26.58 -42.29 -4.62
C GLY A 20 27.56 -43.46 -4.71
N GLY A 21 27.19 -44.59 -4.10
CA GLY A 21 27.91 -45.85 -4.27
C GLY A 21 29.16 -46.02 -3.41
N ILE A 22 29.28 -45.26 -2.31
CA ILE A 22 30.39 -45.43 -1.37
C ILE A 22 30.31 -46.81 -0.71
N VAL A 23 31.38 -47.58 -0.86
CA VAL A 23 31.56 -48.91 -0.30
C VAL A 23 32.15 -48.81 1.12
N PRO A 24 31.67 -49.60 2.09
CA PRO A 24 32.22 -49.60 3.45
C PRO A 24 33.63 -50.21 3.49
N ASN A 25 34.42 -49.79 4.48
CA ASN A 25 35.79 -50.20 4.79
C ASN A 25 36.77 -50.02 3.63
N THR A 26 36.54 -49.01 2.80
CA THR A 26 37.31 -48.76 1.56
C THR A 26 38.07 -47.45 1.67
N ASP A 27 39.30 -47.43 1.16
CA ASP A 27 40.14 -46.22 1.13
C ASP A 27 39.80 -45.34 -0.07
N TYR A 28 39.39 -44.10 0.23
CA TYR A 28 39.13 -43.06 -0.76
C TYR A 28 40.16 -41.95 -0.65
N THR A 29 40.42 -41.31 -1.78
CA THR A 29 41.25 -40.12 -1.89
C THR A 29 40.48 -39.04 -2.61
N PHE A 30 40.65 -37.80 -2.17
CA PHE A 30 40.31 -36.64 -2.98
C PHE A 30 41.48 -35.67 -3.10
N GLY A 31 41.46 -34.86 -4.15
CA GLY A 31 42.44 -33.82 -4.37
C GLY A 31 42.04 -32.84 -5.46
N ALA A 32 42.83 -31.80 -5.62
CA ALA A 32 42.66 -30.79 -6.67
C ALA A 32 44.00 -30.14 -7.00
N TRP A 33 44.16 -29.67 -8.23
CA TRP A 33 45.18 -28.69 -8.57
C TRP A 33 44.69 -27.31 -8.16
N ILE A 34 45.55 -26.55 -7.47
CA ILE A 34 45.24 -25.18 -7.04
C ILE A 34 46.38 -24.19 -7.38
N LYS A 35 46.01 -22.94 -7.69
CA LYS A 35 46.96 -21.83 -7.96
C LYS A 35 46.34 -20.49 -7.59
N GLY A 36 47.11 -19.54 -7.06
CA GLY A 36 46.68 -18.17 -6.74
C GLY A 36 47.06 -17.75 -5.32
N SER A 37 46.26 -16.87 -4.72
CA SER A 37 46.52 -16.29 -3.38
C SER A 37 45.49 -16.64 -2.31
N GLY A 38 44.33 -17.19 -2.68
CA GLY A 38 43.25 -17.57 -1.75
C GLY A 38 43.41 -18.95 -1.10
N ALA A 39 42.48 -19.30 -0.21
CA ALA A 39 42.37 -20.63 0.39
C ALA A 39 40.93 -21.13 0.42
N VAL A 40 40.74 -22.43 0.26
CA VAL A 40 39.43 -23.12 0.32
C VAL A 40 39.49 -24.28 1.30
N THR A 41 38.35 -24.70 1.82
CA THR A 41 38.15 -26.01 2.43
C THR A 41 37.64 -26.98 1.36
N ILE A 42 38.36 -28.07 1.14
CA ILE A 42 37.90 -29.19 0.30
C ILE A 42 37.53 -30.33 1.24
N LYS A 43 36.29 -30.84 1.15
CA LYS A 43 35.77 -31.83 2.09
C LYS A 43 34.82 -32.83 1.45
N THR A 44 34.70 -33.97 2.11
CA THR A 44 33.66 -34.98 1.88
C THR A 44 32.83 -35.13 3.15
N ALA A 45 31.52 -35.07 3.03
CA ALA A 45 30.59 -35.25 4.14
C ALA A 45 29.49 -36.26 3.78
N THR A 46 28.86 -36.87 4.78
CA THR A 46 27.64 -37.66 4.58
C THR A 46 26.47 -36.72 4.26
N ASN A 47 25.35 -37.25 3.75
CA ASN A 47 24.14 -36.46 3.51
C ASN A 47 23.54 -35.82 4.78
N SER A 48 23.89 -36.30 5.98
CA SER A 48 23.49 -35.68 7.26
C SER A 48 24.45 -34.57 7.70
N GLY A 49 25.45 -34.21 6.89
CA GLY A 49 26.40 -33.13 7.15
C GLY A 49 27.61 -33.54 7.99
N GLU A 50 27.79 -34.82 8.31
CA GLU A 50 28.95 -35.31 9.06
C GLU A 50 30.19 -35.35 8.15
N ASN A 51 31.26 -34.64 8.52
CA ASN A 51 32.49 -34.64 7.73
C ASN A 51 33.22 -35.98 7.86
N LEU A 52 33.46 -36.63 6.73
CA LEU A 52 34.30 -37.84 6.66
C LEU A 52 35.78 -37.48 6.62
N GLN A 53 36.12 -36.44 5.84
CA GLN A 53 37.49 -35.93 5.72
C GLN A 53 37.49 -34.53 5.11
N PHE A 54 38.48 -33.70 5.45
CA PHE A 54 38.67 -32.37 4.85
C PHE A 54 40.13 -31.90 4.88
N ILE A 55 40.49 -30.99 3.97
CA ILE A 55 41.73 -30.20 3.99
C ILE A 55 41.44 -28.73 3.73
N ARG A 56 42.35 -27.86 4.16
CA ARG A 56 42.27 -26.41 3.97
C ARG A 56 43.52 -25.88 3.26
N PRO A 57 43.70 -26.21 1.97
CA PRO A 57 44.88 -25.80 1.26
C PRO A 57 44.87 -24.30 0.94
N LYS A 58 46.03 -23.66 1.13
CA LYS A 58 46.31 -22.29 0.68
C LYS A 58 46.99 -22.36 -0.69
N ALA A 59 46.47 -21.63 -1.66
CA ALA A 59 47.05 -21.58 -2.99
C ALA A 59 48.35 -20.76 -3.01
N THR A 60 49.19 -21.04 -4.00
CA THR A 60 50.38 -20.23 -4.30
C THR A 60 50.38 -19.88 -5.79
N ASN A 61 51.23 -18.97 -6.23
CA ASN A 61 51.30 -18.57 -7.64
C ASN A 61 51.78 -19.68 -8.59
N THR A 62 52.13 -20.87 -8.08
CA THR A 62 52.41 -22.08 -8.85
C THR A 62 51.30 -23.11 -8.64
N TRP A 63 50.97 -23.85 -9.71
CA TRP A 63 50.05 -24.98 -9.61
C TRP A 63 50.62 -26.02 -8.65
N THR A 64 49.83 -26.34 -7.61
CA THR A 64 50.17 -27.33 -6.59
C THR A 64 49.01 -28.30 -6.48
N TYR A 65 49.30 -29.60 -6.53
CA TYR A 65 48.30 -30.63 -6.25
C TYR A 65 48.19 -30.85 -4.74
N VAL A 66 46.96 -30.77 -4.23
CA VAL A 66 46.65 -30.99 -2.82
C VAL A 66 45.69 -32.15 -2.69
N SER A 67 45.91 -33.03 -1.71
CA SER A 67 45.12 -34.25 -1.56
C SER A 67 45.00 -34.72 -0.13
N ALA A 68 43.94 -35.47 0.16
CA ALA A 68 43.72 -36.18 1.41
C ALA A 68 43.11 -37.55 1.13
N SER A 69 43.36 -38.49 2.05
CA SER A 69 42.75 -39.82 2.02
C SER A 69 42.02 -40.11 3.31
N PHE A 70 41.02 -40.97 3.24
CA PHE A 70 40.29 -41.50 4.40
C PHE A 70 39.74 -42.90 4.11
N ASN A 71 39.49 -43.67 5.15
CA ASN A 71 38.76 -44.93 5.04
C ASN A 71 37.28 -44.69 5.35
N SER A 72 36.36 -45.23 4.55
CA SER A 72 34.92 -45.06 4.75
C SER A 72 34.38 -45.72 6.03
N GLY A 73 35.17 -46.55 6.71
CA GLY A 73 34.73 -47.25 7.92
C GLY A 73 33.46 -48.06 7.66
N THR A 74 32.47 -48.01 8.54
CA THR A 74 31.20 -48.71 8.29
C THR A 74 30.25 -47.96 7.35
N PHE A 75 30.61 -46.77 6.88
CA PHE A 75 29.72 -45.95 6.06
C PHE A 75 29.56 -46.51 4.65
N SER A 76 28.32 -46.58 4.18
CA SER A 76 27.96 -46.89 2.80
C SER A 76 26.81 -46.02 2.35
N GLY A 77 26.83 -45.52 1.12
CA GLY A 77 25.77 -44.66 0.59
C GLY A 77 26.28 -43.49 -0.24
N THR A 78 25.66 -42.32 -0.05
CA THR A 78 25.99 -41.09 -0.79
C THR A 78 26.77 -40.13 0.08
N VAL A 79 27.82 -39.53 -0.49
CA VAL A 79 28.59 -38.45 0.11
C VAL A 79 28.43 -37.17 -0.69
N VAL A 80 28.50 -36.04 -0.01
CA VAL A 80 28.57 -34.72 -0.61
C VAL A 80 30.04 -34.31 -0.66
N PHE A 81 30.59 -34.21 -1.87
CA PHE A 81 31.86 -33.56 -2.11
C PHE A 81 31.65 -32.05 -2.12
N THR A 82 32.54 -31.29 -1.47
CA THR A 82 32.36 -29.83 -1.31
C THR A 82 33.70 -29.11 -1.41
N ILE A 83 33.72 -28.03 -2.20
CA ILE A 83 34.74 -26.98 -2.13
C ILE A 83 34.06 -25.74 -1.55
N SER A 84 34.66 -25.13 -0.54
CA SER A 84 34.05 -24.04 0.22
C SER A 84 35.09 -22.96 0.50
N ASP A 85 34.71 -21.69 0.54
CA ASP A 85 35.60 -20.61 0.97
C ASP A 85 35.72 -20.50 2.50
N SER A 86 35.27 -21.53 3.22
CA SER A 86 35.36 -21.67 4.67
C SER A 86 36.76 -21.83 5.25
N ALA A 87 37.83 -21.69 4.47
CA ALA A 87 39.19 -21.77 4.99
C ALA A 87 39.48 -20.68 6.05
N GLY A 88 38.76 -19.55 5.99
CA GLY A 88 38.78 -18.50 7.02
C GLY A 88 38.34 -18.98 8.42
N SER A 89 37.70 -20.15 8.52
CA SER A 89 37.39 -20.78 9.81
C SER A 89 38.64 -21.27 10.55
N ALA A 90 39.79 -21.40 9.86
CA ALA A 90 41.02 -21.95 10.43
C ALA A 90 42.30 -21.18 10.02
N LEU A 91 42.23 -20.37 8.96
CA LEU A 91 43.31 -19.50 8.52
C LEU A 91 42.92 -18.03 8.79
N PRO A 92 43.89 -17.13 9.04
CA PRO A 92 43.62 -15.70 9.10
C PRO A 92 42.91 -15.21 7.82
N GLU A 93 41.99 -14.26 7.95
CA GLU A 93 41.19 -13.76 6.81
C GLU A 93 42.08 -13.26 5.67
N ALA A 94 43.13 -12.47 5.97
CA ALA A 94 44.09 -12.00 4.97
C ALA A 94 44.90 -13.12 4.28
N GLU A 95 44.95 -14.31 4.85
CA GLU A 95 45.60 -15.48 4.26
C GLU A 95 44.65 -16.42 3.51
N ALA A 96 43.37 -16.41 3.90
CA ALA A 96 42.32 -17.16 3.23
C ALA A 96 41.68 -16.37 2.08
N ALA A 97 41.69 -15.05 2.15
CA ALA A 97 41.17 -14.16 1.14
C ALA A 97 42.12 -14.06 -0.06
N GLY A 98 41.55 -14.03 -1.25
CA GLY A 98 42.30 -13.86 -2.48
C GLY A 98 41.64 -14.52 -3.67
N THR A 99 42.31 -14.42 -4.82
CA THR A 99 41.86 -15.09 -6.03
C THR A 99 42.67 -16.36 -6.22
N MET A 100 41.99 -17.49 -6.32
CA MET A 100 42.60 -18.76 -6.68
C MET A 100 41.87 -19.45 -7.82
N TYR A 101 42.54 -20.41 -8.44
CA TYR A 101 42.05 -21.26 -9.49
C TYR A 101 42.11 -22.69 -8.98
N VAL A 102 41.03 -23.43 -9.22
CA VAL A 102 40.89 -24.83 -8.87
C VAL A 102 40.62 -25.60 -10.16
N ASP A 103 41.35 -26.69 -10.34
CA ASP A 103 41.28 -27.50 -11.54
C ASP A 103 41.53 -28.99 -11.23
N ASP A 104 41.13 -29.86 -12.16
CA ASP A 104 41.41 -31.30 -12.13
C ASP A 104 41.11 -31.94 -10.76
N VAL A 105 39.89 -31.70 -10.25
CA VAL A 105 39.42 -32.18 -8.96
C VAL A 105 39.12 -33.67 -9.06
N PHE A 106 39.69 -34.45 -8.16
CA PHE A 106 39.52 -35.89 -8.06
C PHE A 106 38.83 -36.28 -6.76
N PHE A 107 37.89 -37.23 -6.83
CA PHE A 107 37.46 -38.02 -5.68
C PHE A 107 37.14 -39.45 -6.13
N GLY A 108 37.75 -40.45 -5.49
CA GLY A 108 37.57 -41.86 -5.85
C GLY A 108 38.48 -42.79 -5.05
N MET A 109 38.41 -44.09 -5.35
CA MET A 109 39.35 -45.06 -4.78
C MET A 109 40.77 -44.79 -5.31
N THR A 110 41.80 -45.05 -4.49
CA THR A 110 43.18 -44.76 -4.87
C THR A 110 43.56 -45.53 -6.15
N GLY A 111 43.83 -44.81 -7.25
CA GLY A 111 44.22 -45.38 -8.54
C GLY A 111 43.07 -45.78 -9.47
N GLU A 112 41.83 -45.46 -9.11
CA GLU A 112 40.65 -45.71 -9.95
C GLU A 112 40.14 -44.44 -10.67
N THR A 113 39.01 -44.57 -11.38
CA THR A 113 38.38 -43.48 -12.12
C THR A 113 37.80 -42.45 -11.15
N ASN A 114 37.84 -41.18 -11.56
CA ASN A 114 37.23 -40.10 -10.81
C ASN A 114 35.71 -40.32 -10.72
N LEU A 115 35.17 -40.33 -9.50
CA LEU A 115 33.73 -40.43 -9.26
C LEU A 115 33.02 -39.09 -9.45
N LEU A 116 33.77 -37.98 -9.57
CA LEU A 116 33.22 -36.67 -9.86
C LEU A 116 32.96 -36.50 -11.36
N LEU A 117 31.80 -35.97 -11.70
CA LEU A 117 31.48 -35.46 -13.03
C LEU A 117 32.11 -34.07 -13.21
N ASN A 118 32.73 -33.85 -14.38
CA ASN A 118 33.34 -32.57 -14.74
C ASN A 118 34.31 -32.03 -13.66
N GLY A 119 35.17 -32.90 -13.13
CA GLY A 119 36.20 -32.50 -12.15
C GLY A 119 37.26 -31.54 -12.72
N GLY A 120 37.48 -31.55 -14.04
CA GLY A 120 38.37 -30.62 -14.74
C GLY A 120 37.72 -29.30 -15.17
N PHE A 121 36.43 -29.09 -14.87
CA PHE A 121 35.70 -27.85 -15.19
C PHE A 121 35.73 -27.41 -16.67
N GLU A 122 36.01 -28.32 -17.61
CA GLU A 122 36.00 -28.04 -19.06
C GLU A 122 34.56 -27.78 -19.56
N GLU A 123 33.57 -28.33 -18.86
CA GLU A 123 32.15 -27.97 -19.01
C GLU A 123 31.74 -26.88 -18.00
N GLN A 124 32.68 -26.03 -17.60
CA GLN A 124 32.52 -25.00 -16.57
C GLN A 124 32.05 -25.60 -15.23
N LEU A 125 30.98 -25.07 -14.62
CA LEU A 125 30.43 -25.57 -13.36
C LEU A 125 29.25 -26.55 -13.56
N LYS A 126 29.11 -27.13 -14.77
CA LYS A 126 28.11 -28.18 -15.04
C LYS A 126 28.34 -29.37 -14.11
N PHE A 127 27.25 -29.92 -13.56
CA PHE A 127 27.22 -30.98 -12.52
C PHE A 127 27.68 -30.56 -11.12
N TRP A 128 28.01 -29.29 -10.89
CA TRP A 128 28.31 -28.76 -9.56
C TRP A 128 27.12 -27.91 -9.09
N GLY A 129 26.61 -28.16 -7.89
CA GLY A 129 25.59 -27.35 -7.21
C GLY A 129 26.22 -26.25 -6.35
N GLY A 130 25.40 -25.37 -5.78
CA GLY A 130 25.85 -24.27 -4.92
C GLY A 130 26.24 -23.00 -5.69
N ASP A 131 27.17 -22.22 -5.14
CA ASP A 131 27.55 -20.89 -5.64
C ASP A 131 28.22 -20.94 -7.02
N LYS A 132 27.69 -20.15 -7.96
CA LYS A 132 28.15 -20.09 -9.36
C LYS A 132 28.40 -18.66 -9.86
N GLY A 133 28.46 -17.68 -8.96
CA GLY A 133 28.49 -16.28 -9.36
C GLY A 133 29.15 -15.33 -8.38
N THR A 134 29.25 -15.68 -7.10
CA THR A 134 29.75 -14.75 -6.07
C THR A 134 31.21 -15.01 -5.71
N VAL A 135 31.52 -16.19 -5.20
CA VAL A 135 32.88 -16.60 -4.83
C VAL A 135 33.44 -17.56 -5.86
N PHE A 136 32.69 -18.60 -6.21
CA PHE A 136 33.08 -19.60 -7.20
C PHE A 136 32.52 -19.22 -8.55
N THR A 137 33.40 -18.85 -9.47
CA THR A 137 33.06 -18.37 -10.79
C THR A 137 33.69 -19.25 -11.86
N ARG A 138 33.02 -19.30 -13.01
CA ARG A 138 33.61 -19.89 -14.21
C ARG A 138 34.81 -19.07 -14.67
N TYR A 139 35.88 -19.76 -15.06
CA TYR A 139 37.07 -19.10 -15.57
C TYR A 139 37.74 -19.93 -16.67
N PRO A 140 38.10 -19.30 -17.81
CA PRO A 140 37.83 -17.90 -18.18
C PRO A 140 36.33 -17.61 -18.37
N ASN A 141 35.88 -16.39 -18.04
CA ASN A 141 34.49 -15.97 -18.25
C ASN A 141 34.22 -15.75 -19.75
N ARG A 142 33.88 -16.83 -20.46
CA ARG A 142 33.55 -16.82 -21.90
C ARG A 142 32.04 -16.73 -22.12
N SER A 143 31.42 -15.67 -21.59
CA SER A 143 29.99 -15.39 -21.76
C SER A 143 29.79 -14.25 -22.74
N ASP A 144 28.92 -14.43 -23.72
CA ASP A 144 28.46 -13.32 -24.57
C ASP A 144 27.27 -12.57 -23.94
N ASN A 145 26.68 -13.10 -22.85
CA ASN A 145 25.64 -12.43 -22.07
C ASN A 145 26.28 -11.58 -20.94
N PRO A 146 26.04 -10.25 -20.90
CA PRO A 146 26.55 -9.40 -19.82
C PRO A 146 25.93 -9.83 -18.47
N PRO A 147 26.57 -9.51 -17.33
CA PRO A 147 25.97 -9.69 -16.01
C PRO A 147 24.57 -9.04 -15.94
N ALA A 148 23.65 -9.63 -15.16
CA ALA A 148 22.29 -9.11 -15.01
C ALA A 148 22.27 -7.58 -14.82
N GLN A 149 21.61 -6.91 -15.76
CA GLN A 149 21.22 -5.52 -15.61
C GLN A 149 20.16 -5.44 -14.50
N GLN A 150 20.21 -4.38 -13.69
CA GLN A 150 19.14 -4.04 -12.76
C GLN A 150 18.01 -3.38 -13.55
N TYR A 151 16.78 -3.86 -13.35
CA TYR A 151 15.57 -3.36 -13.97
C TYR A 151 14.59 -2.89 -12.90
N GLU A 152 13.89 -1.80 -13.19
CA GLU A 152 12.68 -1.38 -12.47
C GLU A 152 11.49 -1.76 -13.35
N GLY A 153 11.15 -3.05 -13.35
CA GLY A 153 10.23 -3.63 -14.34
C GLY A 153 8.75 -3.32 -14.15
N ILE A 154 8.37 -2.59 -13.10
CA ILE A 154 6.96 -2.34 -12.77
C ILE A 154 6.19 -1.63 -13.89
N ASP A 155 6.88 -0.76 -14.64
CA ASP A 155 6.31 -0.04 -15.78
C ASP A 155 6.45 -0.81 -17.11
N ASN A 156 7.19 -1.92 -17.13
CA ASN A 156 7.40 -2.75 -18.31
C ASN A 156 6.30 -3.82 -18.44
N LEU A 157 5.06 -3.37 -18.37
CA LEU A 157 3.84 -4.18 -18.47
C LEU A 157 3.52 -4.51 -19.93
N GLY A 158 3.45 -5.79 -20.26
CA GLY A 158 2.86 -6.32 -21.48
C GLY A 158 1.50 -6.97 -21.25
N VAL A 159 0.86 -7.42 -22.33
CA VAL A 159 -0.45 -8.06 -22.25
C VAL A 159 -0.62 -9.18 -23.29
N TYR A 160 -1.35 -10.23 -22.92
CA TYR A 160 -1.97 -11.18 -23.84
C TYR A 160 -3.48 -10.91 -23.91
N VAL A 161 -4.03 -10.80 -25.12
CA VAL A 161 -5.44 -10.44 -25.39
C VAL A 161 -6.00 -11.25 -26.56
N TRP A 162 -5.80 -12.57 -26.52
CA TRP A 162 -6.05 -13.50 -27.63
C TRP A 162 -5.08 -13.39 -28.80
N ASP A 163 -5.09 -14.44 -29.61
CA ASP A 163 -4.21 -14.54 -30.76
C ASP A 163 -4.55 -13.54 -31.86
N ARG A 164 -3.51 -13.08 -32.57
CA ARG A 164 -3.64 -12.22 -33.75
C ARG A 164 -4.43 -10.94 -33.48
N ASN A 165 -4.36 -10.42 -32.26
CA ASN A 165 -5.18 -9.29 -31.81
C ASN A 165 -4.35 -8.04 -31.45
N PRO A 166 -3.71 -7.37 -32.43
CA PRO A 166 -2.98 -6.13 -32.16
C PRO A 166 -3.90 -5.00 -31.69
N GLU A 167 -5.17 -4.98 -32.11
CA GLU A 167 -6.16 -3.98 -31.68
C GLU A 167 -6.45 -4.12 -30.18
N GLY A 168 -6.67 -5.34 -29.67
CA GLY A 168 -6.85 -5.55 -28.24
C GLY A 168 -5.64 -5.11 -27.39
N VAL A 169 -4.42 -5.19 -27.92
CA VAL A 169 -3.22 -4.71 -27.22
C VAL A 169 -3.22 -3.18 -27.17
N THR A 170 -3.71 -2.53 -28.22
CA THR A 170 -3.93 -1.08 -28.25
C THR A 170 -5.01 -0.70 -27.25
N ASP A 171 -6.15 -1.38 -27.24
CA ASP A 171 -7.26 -1.12 -26.32
C ASP A 171 -6.83 -1.27 -24.85
N PHE A 172 -6.11 -2.34 -24.51
CA PHE A 172 -5.54 -2.50 -23.17
C PHE A 172 -4.53 -1.39 -22.83
N GLY A 173 -3.74 -0.96 -23.81
CA GLY A 173 -2.79 0.14 -23.68
C GLY A 173 -3.45 1.48 -23.39
N ASP A 174 -4.54 1.75 -24.11
CA ASP A 174 -5.34 2.95 -23.91
C ASP A 174 -5.95 2.94 -22.50
N TRP A 175 -6.41 1.77 -22.01
CA TRP A 175 -6.93 1.63 -20.64
C TRP A 175 -5.91 1.99 -19.55
N ILE A 176 -4.64 1.61 -19.71
CA ILE A 176 -3.59 1.91 -18.73
C ILE A 176 -2.85 3.23 -19.02
N GLY A 177 -3.34 4.02 -19.99
CA GLY A 177 -2.76 5.31 -20.36
C GLY A 177 -1.39 5.23 -21.04
N ARG A 178 -0.95 4.04 -21.49
CA ARG A 178 0.37 3.82 -22.12
C ARG A 178 0.41 2.61 -23.05
N SER A 179 1.23 2.70 -24.10
CA SER A 179 1.46 1.54 -24.99
C SER A 179 2.13 0.38 -24.24
N PRO A 180 1.59 -0.85 -24.30
CA PRO A 180 2.18 -2.00 -23.63
C PRO A 180 3.64 -2.22 -24.06
N TYR A 181 4.46 -2.65 -23.10
CA TYR A 181 5.87 -2.92 -23.28
C TYR A 181 6.08 -4.12 -24.21
N LEU A 182 5.27 -5.18 -24.05
CA LEU A 182 5.23 -6.37 -24.89
C LEU A 182 3.79 -6.72 -25.30
N ALA A 183 3.66 -7.33 -26.48
CA ALA A 183 2.46 -8.06 -26.88
C ALA A 183 2.80 -9.54 -26.91
N GLU A 184 2.04 -10.38 -26.21
CA GLU A 184 2.22 -11.83 -26.27
C GLU A 184 1.32 -12.46 -27.33
N ASP A 185 1.83 -13.48 -28.03
CA ASP A 185 1.02 -14.43 -28.80
C ASP A 185 1.70 -15.81 -28.84
N PHE A 186 0.92 -16.81 -29.19
CA PHE A 186 1.29 -18.21 -29.26
C PHE A 186 1.39 -18.63 -30.72
N LEU A 187 2.49 -19.31 -31.07
CA LEU A 187 2.54 -20.01 -32.35
C LEU A 187 1.44 -21.07 -32.38
N GLU A 188 1.07 -21.52 -33.58
CA GLU A 188 0.19 -22.68 -33.69
C GLU A 188 1.01 -23.97 -33.61
N GLN A 189 0.49 -25.00 -32.94
CA GLN A 189 1.29 -26.16 -32.54
C GLN A 189 1.02 -27.43 -33.34
N ASN A 190 0.25 -27.36 -34.43
CA ASN A 190 -0.29 -28.55 -35.09
C ASN A 190 0.73 -29.24 -36.02
N THR A 191 1.46 -28.47 -36.81
CA THR A 191 2.44 -28.95 -37.80
C THR A 191 3.74 -28.13 -37.75
N TRP A 192 4.79 -28.60 -38.42
CA TRP A 192 6.04 -27.82 -38.54
C TRP A 192 5.83 -26.45 -39.20
N SER A 193 4.98 -26.36 -40.23
CA SER A 193 4.67 -25.08 -40.89
C SER A 193 4.03 -24.07 -39.93
N ASP A 194 3.31 -24.56 -38.91
CA ASP A 194 2.68 -23.71 -37.89
C ASP A 194 3.72 -23.17 -36.90
N LEU A 195 4.65 -24.04 -36.48
CA LEU A 195 5.82 -23.68 -35.64
C LEU A 195 6.79 -22.74 -36.35
N GLU A 196 6.79 -22.71 -37.68
CA GLU A 196 7.60 -21.81 -38.50
C GLU A 196 6.97 -20.41 -38.63
N GLY A 197 5.83 -20.15 -38.00
CA GLY A 197 5.14 -18.86 -37.99
C GLY A 197 3.76 -18.87 -38.67
N GLY A 198 3.51 -19.86 -39.54
CA GLY A 198 2.22 -20.13 -40.17
C GLY A 198 1.37 -18.89 -40.49
N VAL A 199 0.12 -18.91 -40.05
CA VAL A 199 -0.81 -17.76 -40.17
C VAL A 199 -0.74 -16.78 -38.98
N ARG A 200 0.10 -17.07 -37.98
CA ARG A 200 0.17 -16.32 -36.72
C ARG A 200 0.92 -14.99 -36.87
N LEU A 201 1.97 -14.94 -37.71
CA LEU A 201 2.80 -13.72 -37.82
C LEU A 201 2.13 -12.57 -38.59
N ALA A 202 1.27 -12.88 -39.56
CA ALA A 202 0.78 -11.89 -40.51
C ALA A 202 -0.01 -10.72 -39.89
N PRO A 203 -0.88 -10.91 -38.88
CA PRO A 203 -1.63 -9.82 -38.25
C PRO A 203 -0.77 -8.85 -37.45
N TRP A 204 0.37 -9.32 -36.94
CA TRP A 204 1.32 -8.49 -36.19
C TRP A 204 2.30 -7.74 -37.10
N LYS A 205 2.45 -8.19 -38.35
CA LYS A 205 3.25 -7.50 -39.35
C LYS A 205 2.72 -6.08 -39.55
N ASP A 206 3.63 -5.10 -39.54
CA ASP A 206 3.33 -3.66 -39.67
C ASP A 206 2.53 -3.05 -38.49
N SER A 207 2.21 -3.84 -37.45
CA SER A 207 1.65 -3.33 -36.20
C SER A 207 2.73 -2.58 -35.37
N PRO A 208 2.34 -1.66 -34.46
CA PRO A 208 3.30 -1.00 -33.57
C PRO A 208 4.04 -1.96 -32.62
N TYR A 209 3.55 -3.20 -32.51
CA TYR A 209 4.08 -4.23 -31.61
C TYR A 209 5.03 -5.22 -32.29
N ALA A 210 5.22 -5.17 -33.62
CA ALA A 210 6.07 -6.12 -34.33
C ALA A 210 7.49 -6.24 -33.74
N GLY A 211 8.06 -5.13 -33.26
CA GLY A 211 9.37 -5.11 -32.59
C GLY A 211 9.36 -5.42 -31.08
N LYS A 212 8.20 -5.76 -30.52
CA LYS A 212 7.90 -5.95 -29.09
C LYS A 212 7.11 -7.24 -28.83
N MET A 213 7.20 -8.22 -29.72
CA MET A 213 6.50 -9.49 -29.56
C MET A 213 7.18 -10.38 -28.52
N LEU A 214 6.38 -10.98 -27.64
CA LEU A 214 6.71 -12.19 -26.88
C LEU A 214 6.03 -13.38 -27.58
N TRP A 215 6.82 -14.31 -28.11
CA TRP A 215 6.30 -15.52 -28.76
C TRP A 215 6.47 -16.75 -27.89
N ALA A 216 5.38 -17.45 -27.60
CA ALA A 216 5.46 -18.83 -27.14
C ALA A 216 5.79 -19.75 -28.34
N ALA A 217 6.99 -20.31 -28.34
CA ALA A 217 7.49 -21.20 -29.38
C ALA A 217 7.69 -22.62 -28.85
N TYR A 218 7.62 -23.63 -29.72
CA TYR A 218 7.55 -25.02 -29.29
C TYR A 218 8.71 -25.88 -29.80
N PRO A 219 9.19 -26.87 -29.03
CA PRO A 219 10.24 -27.77 -29.48
C PRO A 219 9.80 -28.71 -30.62
N PHE A 220 8.52 -29.07 -30.71
CA PHE A 220 7.99 -29.91 -31.79
C PHE A 220 6.45 -29.83 -31.87
N PRO A 221 5.85 -30.14 -33.04
CA PRO A 221 4.40 -30.09 -33.24
C PRO A 221 3.66 -31.29 -32.63
N LYS A 222 2.34 -31.14 -32.45
CA LYS A 222 1.42 -32.24 -32.08
C LYS A 222 1.42 -33.38 -33.10
N SER A 223 1.78 -33.12 -34.36
CA SER A 223 1.91 -34.15 -35.39
C SER A 223 3.09 -35.11 -35.16
N GLY A 224 4.02 -34.81 -34.25
CA GLY A 224 5.09 -35.71 -33.83
C GLY A 224 6.41 -35.00 -33.52
N GLY A 225 7.20 -35.63 -32.64
CA GLY A 225 8.55 -35.22 -32.26
C GLY A 225 8.86 -35.62 -30.81
N SER A 226 10.09 -35.35 -30.37
CA SER A 226 10.53 -35.63 -29.00
C SER A 226 11.62 -34.65 -28.55
N LEU A 227 11.74 -34.47 -27.23
CA LEU A 227 12.81 -33.66 -26.64
C LEU A 227 14.20 -34.21 -26.98
N ALA A 228 14.36 -35.53 -27.03
CA ALA A 228 15.62 -36.18 -27.40
C ALA A 228 16.04 -35.85 -28.85
N GLU A 229 15.10 -35.85 -29.79
CA GLU A 229 15.37 -35.45 -31.17
C GLU A 229 15.67 -33.94 -31.27
N ALA A 230 14.92 -33.12 -30.55
CA ALA A 230 15.18 -31.68 -30.46
C ALA A 230 16.58 -31.39 -29.89
N ALA A 231 16.98 -32.10 -28.83
CA ALA A 231 18.31 -32.06 -28.22
C ALA A 231 19.42 -32.50 -29.18
N SER A 232 19.14 -33.45 -30.07
CA SER A 232 20.11 -33.89 -31.08
C SER A 232 20.31 -32.87 -32.23
N GLY A 233 19.51 -31.79 -32.26
CA GLY A 233 19.52 -30.80 -33.34
C GLY A 233 18.74 -31.23 -34.59
N ALA A 234 17.95 -32.31 -34.52
CA ALA A 234 17.20 -32.84 -35.66
C ALA A 234 16.19 -31.85 -36.25
N TYR A 235 15.80 -30.83 -35.48
CA TYR A 235 14.78 -29.83 -35.84
C TYR A 235 15.34 -28.44 -36.14
N ASN A 236 16.67 -28.30 -36.21
CA ASN A 236 17.31 -26.99 -36.41
C ASN A 236 16.90 -26.30 -37.72
N ASP A 237 16.62 -27.04 -38.79
CA ASP A 237 16.13 -26.44 -40.05
C ASP A 237 14.76 -25.75 -39.86
N HIS A 238 13.87 -26.34 -39.07
CA HIS A 238 12.58 -25.74 -38.73
C HIS A 238 12.73 -24.51 -37.82
N TYR A 239 13.63 -24.59 -36.83
CA TYR A 239 13.94 -23.44 -35.97
C TYR A 239 14.54 -22.27 -36.75
N ARG A 240 15.41 -22.57 -37.73
CA ARG A 240 15.94 -21.55 -38.65
C ARG A 240 14.84 -20.89 -39.46
N ALA A 241 13.92 -21.68 -40.03
CA ALA A 241 12.80 -21.17 -40.80
C ALA A 241 11.90 -20.24 -39.97
N LEU A 242 11.60 -20.59 -38.71
CA LEU A 242 10.92 -19.68 -37.78
C LEU A 242 11.67 -18.35 -37.64
N GLY A 243 12.96 -18.38 -37.35
CA GLY A 243 13.76 -17.16 -37.16
C GLY A 243 13.81 -16.28 -38.41
N GLU A 244 13.98 -16.87 -39.59
CA GLU A 244 13.94 -16.15 -40.87
C GLU A 244 12.56 -15.54 -41.14
N ASN A 245 11.48 -16.26 -40.84
CA ASN A 245 10.11 -15.78 -40.99
C ASN A 245 9.78 -14.64 -40.02
N LEU A 246 10.25 -14.70 -38.76
CA LEU A 246 10.11 -13.59 -37.81
C LEU A 246 10.80 -12.32 -38.32
N ILE A 247 12.04 -12.44 -38.81
CA ILE A 247 12.77 -11.31 -39.41
C ILE A 247 12.03 -10.75 -40.62
N ALA A 248 11.54 -11.61 -41.52
CA ALA A 248 10.80 -11.21 -42.70
C ALA A 248 9.48 -10.48 -42.40
N ASN A 249 8.91 -10.69 -41.22
CA ASN A 249 7.71 -10.01 -40.74
C ASN A 249 8.00 -8.81 -39.80
N GLY A 250 9.26 -8.34 -39.76
CA GLY A 250 9.65 -7.16 -38.98
C GLY A 250 9.92 -7.42 -37.50
N MET A 251 9.93 -8.69 -37.08
CA MET A 251 10.04 -9.11 -35.68
C MET A 251 11.46 -9.55 -35.32
N ALA A 252 12.48 -8.98 -35.96
CA ALA A 252 13.88 -9.34 -35.74
C ALA A 252 14.37 -9.14 -34.28
N LYS A 253 13.59 -8.44 -33.45
CA LYS A 253 13.85 -8.16 -32.02
C LYS A 253 12.90 -8.91 -31.06
N ALA A 254 12.15 -9.89 -31.55
CA ALA A 254 11.19 -10.60 -30.72
C ALA A 254 11.85 -11.29 -29.51
N THR A 255 11.11 -11.32 -28.42
CA THR A 255 11.38 -12.17 -27.27
C THR A 255 10.69 -13.51 -27.48
N ILE A 256 11.37 -14.61 -27.21
CA ILE A 256 10.88 -15.96 -27.51
C ILE A 256 10.97 -16.83 -26.25
N ARG A 257 9.81 -17.32 -25.83
CA ARG A 257 9.63 -18.25 -24.72
C ARG A 257 9.50 -19.66 -25.29
N PHE A 258 10.62 -20.38 -25.33
CA PHE A 258 10.69 -21.70 -25.95
C PHE A 258 10.29 -22.82 -24.97
N GLY A 259 9.27 -23.59 -25.34
CA GLY A 259 8.80 -24.76 -24.58
C GLY A 259 8.36 -24.39 -23.17
N HIS A 260 7.49 -23.38 -23.03
CA HIS A 260 7.02 -22.89 -21.74
C HIS A 260 6.35 -23.97 -20.89
N GLU A 261 6.38 -23.75 -19.57
CA GLU A 261 5.78 -24.59 -18.53
C GLU A 261 6.12 -26.07 -18.70
N PHE A 262 7.35 -26.36 -19.15
CA PHE A 262 7.83 -27.72 -19.37
C PHE A 262 7.75 -28.60 -18.11
N ASN A 263 7.68 -28.01 -16.92
CA ASN A 263 7.51 -28.68 -15.63
C ASN A 263 6.05 -29.01 -15.25
N GLY A 264 5.06 -28.51 -16.01
CA GLY A 264 3.68 -28.98 -15.98
C GLY A 264 3.49 -30.27 -16.77
N GLY A 265 2.26 -30.76 -16.88
CA GLY A 265 1.96 -31.98 -17.69
C GLY A 265 0.74 -31.89 -18.57
N TRP A 266 0.36 -30.67 -18.90
CA TRP A 266 -0.62 -30.37 -19.93
C TRP A 266 0.02 -30.26 -21.33
N TYR A 267 1.34 -30.10 -21.43
CA TYR A 267 2.05 -30.02 -22.71
C TYR A 267 2.79 -31.30 -23.09
N ILE A 268 2.87 -31.57 -24.40
CA ILE A 268 3.52 -32.77 -24.95
C ILE A 268 5.05 -32.77 -24.81
N TRP A 269 5.64 -31.62 -24.49
CA TRP A 269 7.06 -31.46 -24.17
C TRP A 269 7.34 -31.47 -22.66
N SER A 270 6.36 -31.89 -21.85
CA SER A 270 6.53 -32.04 -20.41
C SER A 270 7.72 -32.93 -20.05
N ILE A 271 8.54 -32.44 -19.11
CA ILE A 271 9.64 -33.21 -18.52
C ILE A 271 9.16 -34.20 -17.45
N GLY A 272 7.86 -34.20 -17.12
CA GLY A 272 7.26 -35.08 -16.12
C GLY A 272 7.46 -34.58 -14.69
N ASN A 273 6.99 -35.37 -13.71
CA ASN A 273 7.21 -35.10 -12.29
C ASN A 273 8.38 -35.94 -11.74
N ALA A 274 8.82 -35.67 -10.50
CA ALA A 274 9.93 -36.39 -9.87
C ALA A 274 9.76 -37.91 -9.76
N ASN A 275 8.53 -38.43 -9.85
CA ASN A 275 8.25 -39.87 -9.84
C ASN A 275 8.33 -40.53 -11.23
N ASP A 276 8.48 -39.74 -12.30
CA ASP A 276 8.61 -40.25 -13.66
C ASP A 276 10.07 -40.75 -13.86
N PRO A 277 10.30 -42.03 -14.22
CA PRO A 277 11.64 -42.62 -14.20
C PRO A 277 12.64 -41.98 -15.17
N ASN A 278 12.13 -41.25 -16.17
CA ASN A 278 12.95 -40.57 -17.19
C ASN A 278 12.98 -39.04 -17.01
N HIS A 279 12.43 -38.46 -15.92
CA HIS A 279 12.30 -37.01 -15.78
C HIS A 279 13.65 -36.28 -15.89
N LEU A 280 14.69 -36.80 -15.25
CA LEU A 280 16.02 -36.19 -15.29
C LEU A 280 16.62 -36.18 -16.70
N GLN A 281 16.42 -37.25 -17.47
CA GLN A 281 16.84 -37.30 -18.87
C GLN A 281 16.05 -36.29 -19.70
N LYS A 282 14.73 -36.20 -19.52
CA LYS A 282 13.91 -35.21 -20.22
C LYS A 282 14.29 -33.77 -19.86
N ALA A 283 14.67 -33.50 -18.61
CA ALA A 283 15.18 -32.20 -18.19
C ALA A 283 16.48 -31.86 -18.95
N GLN A 284 17.41 -32.81 -19.04
CA GLN A 284 18.64 -32.65 -19.83
C GLN A 284 18.37 -32.46 -21.33
N ASP A 285 17.43 -33.23 -21.88
CA ASP A 285 17.01 -33.13 -23.28
C ASP A 285 16.36 -31.76 -23.54
N PHE A 286 15.54 -31.26 -22.62
CA PHE A 286 14.96 -29.92 -22.71
C PHE A 286 16.03 -28.83 -22.70
N ALA A 287 16.97 -28.90 -21.74
CA ALA A 287 18.08 -27.97 -21.65
C ALA A 287 18.91 -27.95 -22.95
N GLU A 288 19.17 -29.11 -23.55
CA GLU A 288 19.88 -29.21 -24.82
C GLU A 288 19.04 -28.75 -26.02
N ALA A 289 17.75 -29.10 -26.09
CA ALA A 289 16.85 -28.62 -27.13
C ALA A 289 16.78 -27.08 -27.15
N PHE A 290 16.75 -26.45 -25.97
CA PHE A 290 16.82 -25.00 -25.83
C PHE A 290 18.15 -24.44 -26.36
N ARG A 291 19.28 -25.09 -26.06
CA ARG A 291 20.59 -24.70 -26.63
C ARG A 291 20.63 -24.80 -28.14
N GLN A 292 20.07 -25.87 -28.72
CA GLN A 292 19.97 -26.07 -30.17
C GLN A 292 19.13 -24.97 -30.83
N PHE A 293 17.97 -24.66 -30.23
CA PHE A 293 17.07 -23.60 -30.69
C PHE A 293 17.77 -22.23 -30.70
N VAL A 294 18.33 -21.81 -29.56
CA VAL A 294 19.00 -20.51 -29.42
C VAL A 294 20.21 -20.38 -30.33
N THR A 295 21.05 -21.42 -30.41
CA THR A 295 22.22 -21.44 -31.29
C THR A 295 21.80 -21.26 -32.75
N THR A 296 20.72 -21.93 -33.15
CA THR A 296 20.20 -21.84 -34.50
C THR A 296 19.70 -20.44 -34.81
N LEU A 297 18.85 -19.86 -33.96
CA LEU A 297 18.28 -18.53 -34.21
C LEU A 297 19.36 -17.43 -34.17
N ARG A 298 20.32 -17.51 -33.25
CA ARG A 298 21.43 -16.55 -33.17
C ARG A 298 22.38 -16.60 -34.37
N SER A 299 22.38 -17.71 -35.13
CA SER A 299 23.19 -17.85 -36.35
C SER A 299 22.62 -17.10 -37.56
N ILE A 300 21.38 -16.60 -37.47
CA ILE A 300 20.71 -15.92 -38.58
C ILE A 300 21.18 -14.45 -38.64
N GLU A 301 21.56 -13.98 -39.83
CA GLU A 301 21.99 -12.60 -40.02
C GLU A 301 20.84 -11.61 -39.78
N GLY A 302 21.12 -10.52 -39.07
CA GLY A 302 20.13 -9.47 -38.78
C GLY A 302 19.22 -9.75 -37.59
N GLN A 303 19.38 -10.90 -36.92
CA GLN A 303 18.64 -11.23 -35.70
C GLN A 303 19.11 -10.39 -34.50
N ALA A 304 18.17 -10.07 -33.61
CA ALA A 304 18.39 -9.49 -32.30
C ALA A 304 17.39 -10.06 -31.27
N PHE A 305 17.10 -11.36 -31.39
CA PHE A 305 16.14 -12.07 -30.55
C PHE A 305 16.59 -12.15 -29.09
N LYS A 306 15.60 -12.27 -28.20
CA LYS A 306 15.79 -12.54 -26.77
C LYS A 306 15.11 -13.84 -26.38
N PHE A 307 15.68 -14.60 -25.45
CA PHE A 307 15.20 -15.93 -25.10
C PHE A 307 14.83 -16.06 -23.62
N VAL A 308 13.69 -16.70 -23.35
CA VAL A 308 13.14 -16.87 -22.01
C VAL A 308 13.03 -18.34 -21.67
N TRP A 309 13.66 -18.75 -20.56
CA TRP A 309 13.48 -20.07 -19.97
C TRP A 309 12.37 -20.01 -18.92
N ASN A 310 11.20 -20.59 -19.21
CA ASN A 310 9.95 -20.30 -18.47
C ASN A 310 9.27 -21.56 -17.90
N PRO A 311 9.48 -21.90 -16.63
CA PRO A 311 8.65 -22.84 -15.88
C PRO A 311 7.29 -22.23 -15.43
N SER A 312 6.41 -23.08 -14.89
CA SER A 312 5.20 -22.72 -14.16
C SER A 312 5.44 -22.75 -12.64
N THR A 313 4.77 -21.88 -11.87
CA THR A 313 4.97 -21.72 -10.41
C THR A 313 4.36 -22.87 -9.60
N SER A 314 5.08 -23.38 -8.60
CA SER A 314 4.55 -24.33 -7.59
C SER A 314 4.07 -25.69 -8.13
N VAL A 315 4.70 -26.21 -9.21
CA VAL A 315 4.26 -27.45 -9.87
C VAL A 315 5.24 -28.61 -9.68
N TRP A 316 4.70 -29.72 -9.16
CA TRP A 316 5.21 -31.11 -9.26
C TRP A 316 6.62 -31.42 -8.79
N GLY A 317 7.26 -30.51 -8.03
CA GLY A 317 8.53 -30.76 -7.34
C GLY A 317 9.66 -31.19 -8.28
N VAL A 318 9.67 -30.66 -9.51
CA VAL A 318 10.66 -30.97 -10.53
C VAL A 318 11.97 -30.26 -10.21
N ASP A 319 13.10 -30.92 -10.43
CA ASP A 319 14.42 -30.28 -10.36
C ASP A 319 14.62 -29.38 -11.58
N LEU A 320 14.18 -28.12 -11.49
CA LEU A 320 14.27 -27.19 -12.61
C LEU A 320 15.72 -26.83 -12.97
N GLU A 321 16.66 -26.91 -12.01
CA GLU A 321 18.07 -26.64 -12.29
C GLU A 321 18.62 -27.58 -13.37
N ALA A 322 18.16 -28.84 -13.40
CA ALA A 322 18.55 -29.82 -14.41
C ALA A 322 18.05 -29.48 -15.82
N ALA A 323 16.97 -28.70 -15.93
CA ALA A 323 16.38 -28.26 -17.19
C ALA A 323 16.91 -26.88 -17.66
N PHE A 324 17.73 -26.20 -16.84
CA PHE A 324 18.26 -24.90 -17.19
C PHE A 324 19.34 -25.02 -18.30
N PRO A 325 19.20 -24.32 -19.44
CA PRO A 325 20.13 -24.45 -20.56
C PRO A 325 21.51 -23.83 -20.29
N GLY A 326 21.63 -23.06 -19.22
CA GLY A 326 22.78 -22.21 -18.89
C GLY A 326 22.53 -20.76 -19.32
N ARG A 327 23.06 -19.82 -18.55
CA ARG A 327 22.81 -18.38 -18.73
C ARG A 327 23.21 -17.82 -20.09
N ASP A 328 24.11 -18.49 -20.81
CA ASP A 328 24.51 -18.04 -22.14
C ASP A 328 23.40 -18.22 -23.18
N TYR A 329 22.38 -19.03 -22.87
CA TYR A 329 21.27 -19.33 -23.77
C TYR A 329 19.97 -18.64 -23.35
N ALA A 330 19.84 -18.23 -22.08
CA ALA A 330 18.69 -17.50 -21.58
C ALA A 330 19.03 -16.02 -21.37
N ASP A 331 18.27 -15.12 -22.01
CA ASP A 331 18.32 -13.69 -21.70
C ASP A 331 17.49 -13.36 -20.46
N PHE A 332 16.45 -14.16 -20.18
CA PHE A 332 15.59 -14.03 -19.01
C PHE A 332 15.28 -15.41 -18.40
N VAL A 333 15.20 -15.47 -17.07
CA VAL A 333 14.49 -16.53 -16.36
C VAL A 333 13.03 -16.09 -16.28
N GLY A 334 12.11 -16.89 -16.79
CA GLY A 334 10.67 -16.62 -16.79
C GLY A 334 9.94 -17.32 -15.67
N ILE A 335 8.70 -16.93 -15.41
CA ILE A 335 7.72 -17.69 -14.62
C ILE A 335 6.28 -17.35 -15.05
N ASP A 336 5.39 -18.33 -15.04
CA ASP A 336 3.93 -18.13 -15.13
C ASP A 336 3.28 -18.27 -13.74
N HIS A 337 2.43 -17.32 -13.35
CA HIS A 337 1.83 -17.29 -12.01
C HIS A 337 0.40 -16.70 -12.00
N TYR A 338 -0.57 -17.50 -11.56
CA TYR A 338 -1.98 -17.11 -11.51
C TYR A 338 -2.52 -17.18 -10.08
N ASP A 339 -3.56 -16.38 -9.78
CA ASP A 339 -4.30 -16.44 -8.51
C ASP A 339 -5.14 -17.72 -8.39
N GLN A 340 -4.45 -18.85 -8.22
CA GLN A 340 -5.06 -20.17 -8.12
C GLN A 340 -4.27 -21.07 -7.19
N SER A 341 -4.97 -21.76 -6.29
CA SER A 341 -4.34 -22.48 -5.18
C SER A 341 -4.96 -23.84 -4.92
N TRP A 342 -4.11 -24.86 -4.85
CA TRP A 342 -4.45 -26.19 -4.33
C TRP A 342 -3.90 -26.43 -2.92
N ALA A 343 -3.25 -25.43 -2.33
CA ALA A 343 -2.71 -25.52 -0.99
C ALA A 343 -3.83 -25.67 0.05
N GLN A 344 -3.48 -26.34 1.16
CA GLN A 344 -4.41 -26.63 2.26
C GLN A 344 -3.95 -25.92 3.53
N ASN A 345 -4.91 -25.41 4.30
CA ASN A 345 -4.70 -24.93 5.66
C ASN A 345 -5.44 -25.85 6.63
N ASN A 346 -4.69 -26.53 7.52
CA ASN A 346 -5.22 -27.50 8.47
C ASN A 346 -6.10 -28.60 7.83
N GLY A 347 -5.68 -29.12 6.67
CA GLY A 347 -6.38 -30.18 5.93
C GLY A 347 -7.63 -29.71 5.18
N THR A 348 -7.90 -28.41 5.12
CA THR A 348 -8.97 -27.81 4.32
C THR A 348 -8.35 -26.99 3.19
N SER A 349 -8.82 -27.16 1.96
CA SER A 349 -8.37 -26.34 0.82
C SER A 349 -8.56 -24.85 1.11
N ILE A 350 -7.58 -24.04 0.74
CA ILE A 350 -7.62 -22.58 0.91
C ILE A 350 -8.69 -22.00 -0.02
N TYR A 351 -8.59 -22.31 -1.31
CA TYR A 351 -9.65 -22.12 -2.32
C TYR A 351 -10.51 -23.39 -2.50
N GLY A 352 -11.62 -23.28 -3.21
CA GLY A 352 -12.65 -24.31 -3.36
C GLY A 352 -13.98 -23.94 -2.69
N SER A 353 -14.80 -24.94 -2.37
CA SER A 353 -16.18 -24.71 -1.89
C SER A 353 -16.27 -23.84 -0.62
N ALA A 354 -15.32 -23.95 0.31
CA ALA A 354 -15.30 -23.12 1.51
C ALA A 354 -15.04 -21.64 1.20
N TYR A 355 -14.20 -21.36 0.21
CA TYR A 355 -13.92 -20.00 -0.27
C TYR A 355 -15.14 -19.41 -1.00
N GLN A 356 -15.77 -20.19 -1.88
CA GLN A 356 -16.95 -19.76 -2.63
C GLN A 356 -18.13 -19.36 -1.72
N ASN A 357 -18.30 -20.05 -0.59
CA ASN A 357 -19.38 -19.79 0.36
C ASN A 357 -18.99 -18.85 1.52
N ALA A 358 -17.76 -18.36 1.56
CA ALA A 358 -17.27 -17.48 2.62
C ALA A 358 -17.83 -16.05 2.47
N ASP A 359 -18.00 -15.37 3.61
CA ASP A 359 -18.23 -13.92 3.64
C ASP A 359 -16.97 -13.15 3.17
N PRO A 360 -17.08 -11.84 2.90
CA PRO A 360 -15.96 -11.06 2.37
C PRO A 360 -14.70 -11.07 3.25
N ALA A 361 -14.84 -11.06 4.57
CA ALA A 361 -13.69 -11.04 5.48
C ALA A 361 -12.92 -12.37 5.47
N GLU A 362 -13.65 -13.49 5.47
CA GLU A 362 -13.04 -14.83 5.36
C GLU A 362 -12.47 -15.09 3.95
N ARG A 363 -13.08 -14.54 2.89
CA ARG A 363 -12.48 -14.57 1.53
C ARG A 363 -11.13 -13.86 1.50
N LEU A 364 -11.06 -12.64 2.03
CA LEU A 364 -9.80 -11.89 2.12
C LEU A 364 -8.75 -12.66 2.92
N ARG A 365 -9.12 -13.21 4.08
CA ARG A 365 -8.19 -14.03 4.89
C ARG A 365 -7.64 -15.22 4.10
N ARG A 366 -8.47 -15.87 3.28
CA ARG A 366 -8.04 -17.01 2.45
C ARG A 366 -7.13 -16.58 1.31
N GLN A 367 -7.45 -15.47 0.63
CA GLN A 367 -6.59 -14.87 -0.40
C GLN A 367 -5.20 -14.52 0.15
N GLN A 368 -5.14 -13.95 1.36
CA GLN A 368 -3.88 -13.69 2.07
C GLN A 368 -3.06 -14.95 2.36
N ILE A 369 -3.72 -16.06 2.69
CA ILE A 369 -3.05 -17.33 2.96
C ILE A 369 -2.60 -17.99 1.66
N ALA A 370 -3.39 -17.91 0.58
CA ALA A 370 -3.05 -18.43 -0.73
C ALA A 370 -1.78 -17.75 -1.27
N TRP A 371 -1.75 -16.42 -1.27
CA TRP A 371 -0.57 -15.63 -1.65
C TRP A 371 0.68 -16.07 -0.90
N ASN A 372 0.61 -16.13 0.44
CA ASN A 372 1.74 -16.53 1.26
C ASN A 372 2.20 -17.97 0.98
N ALA A 373 1.29 -18.87 0.64
CA ALA A 373 1.62 -20.26 0.31
C ALA A 373 2.33 -20.36 -1.05
N GLU A 374 1.84 -19.66 -2.08
CA GLU A 374 2.38 -19.75 -3.44
C GLU A 374 3.72 -19.03 -3.60
N VAL A 375 3.87 -17.85 -2.99
CA VAL A 375 5.13 -17.10 -3.07
C VAL A 375 6.28 -17.84 -2.38
N ASN A 376 5.98 -18.58 -1.31
CA ASN A 376 6.97 -19.30 -0.50
C ASN A 376 6.96 -20.82 -0.73
N ASP A 377 6.35 -21.32 -1.81
CA ASP A 377 6.28 -22.75 -2.06
C ASP A 377 7.69 -23.31 -2.33
N GLY A 378 8.04 -24.39 -1.62
CA GLY A 378 9.31 -25.11 -1.81
C GLY A 378 9.41 -25.86 -3.15
N ASN A 379 8.34 -25.87 -3.95
CA ASN A 379 8.29 -26.40 -5.31
C ASN A 379 8.35 -25.30 -6.37
N TRP A 380 9.24 -24.31 -6.20
CA TRP A 380 9.43 -23.18 -7.11
C TRP A 380 8.30 -22.13 -7.04
N GLY A 381 7.99 -21.66 -5.84
CA GLY A 381 7.26 -20.42 -5.63
C GLY A 381 8.03 -19.18 -6.11
N LEU A 382 7.36 -18.03 -6.19
CA LEU A 382 7.93 -16.79 -6.75
C LEU A 382 9.28 -16.40 -6.12
N ASN A 383 9.42 -16.49 -4.80
CA ASN A 383 10.68 -16.12 -4.13
C ASN A 383 11.85 -17.05 -4.51
N MET A 384 11.58 -18.33 -4.73
CA MET A 384 12.61 -19.32 -5.08
C MET A 384 13.10 -19.14 -6.51
N ILE A 385 12.19 -18.86 -7.47
CA ILE A 385 12.60 -18.61 -8.86
C ILE A 385 13.33 -17.27 -9.00
N ALA A 386 12.94 -16.24 -8.24
CA ALA A 386 13.66 -14.97 -8.18
C ALA A 386 15.10 -15.15 -7.67
N GLN A 387 15.28 -15.91 -6.59
CA GLN A 387 16.62 -16.24 -6.08
C GLN A 387 17.44 -17.03 -7.10
N PHE A 388 16.82 -17.98 -7.81
CA PHE A 388 17.50 -18.72 -8.86
C PHE A 388 17.97 -17.82 -10.01
N ALA A 389 17.11 -16.90 -10.46
CA ALA A 389 17.47 -15.91 -11.49
C ALA A 389 18.67 -15.06 -11.05
N GLU A 390 18.67 -14.59 -9.81
CA GLU A 390 19.80 -13.88 -9.19
C GLU A 390 21.07 -14.74 -9.17
N ASP A 391 20.98 -15.99 -8.72
CA ASP A 391 22.11 -16.94 -8.65
C ASP A 391 22.72 -17.24 -10.04
N GLN A 392 21.90 -17.23 -11.09
CA GLN A 392 22.37 -17.37 -12.47
C GLN A 392 22.93 -16.08 -13.07
N GLY A 393 22.68 -14.94 -12.42
CA GLY A 393 22.99 -13.61 -12.94
C GLY A 393 22.18 -13.27 -14.19
N VAL A 394 20.91 -13.67 -14.21
CA VAL A 394 19.94 -13.44 -15.30
C VAL A 394 18.73 -12.69 -14.74
N PRO A 395 18.22 -11.62 -15.37
CA PRO A 395 17.02 -10.94 -14.90
C PRO A 395 15.78 -11.84 -14.94
N LEU A 396 14.83 -11.59 -14.04
CA LEU A 396 13.55 -12.29 -14.01
C LEU A 396 12.55 -11.67 -15.00
N ALA A 397 11.67 -12.48 -15.57
CA ALA A 397 10.51 -12.04 -16.33
C ALA A 397 9.28 -12.81 -15.84
N ILE A 398 8.11 -12.16 -15.84
CA ILE A 398 6.84 -12.84 -15.55
C ILE A 398 6.10 -12.97 -16.88
N CYS A 399 6.14 -14.16 -17.47
CA CYS A 399 5.64 -14.34 -18.84
C CYS A 399 4.13 -14.39 -18.90
N GLU A 400 3.49 -14.84 -17.81
CA GLU A 400 2.05 -14.77 -17.65
C GLU A 400 1.74 -14.54 -16.17
N TRP A 401 0.87 -13.58 -15.88
CA TRP A 401 0.18 -13.54 -14.60
C TRP A 401 -1.23 -12.98 -14.73
N GLY A 402 -2.11 -13.41 -13.82
CA GLY A 402 -3.49 -12.96 -13.85
C GLY A 402 -4.32 -13.51 -12.71
N LEU A 403 -5.49 -12.90 -12.51
CA LEU A 403 -6.53 -13.45 -11.65
C LEU A 403 -7.07 -14.73 -12.27
N ALA A 404 -7.70 -15.58 -11.47
CA ALA A 404 -8.41 -16.74 -12.01
C ALA A 404 -9.78 -16.90 -11.36
N ALA A 405 -10.85 -16.94 -12.16
CA ALA A 405 -12.12 -17.54 -11.76
C ALA A 405 -12.31 -18.87 -12.50
N ARG A 406 -12.37 -19.96 -11.74
CA ARG A 406 -12.35 -21.33 -12.27
C ARG A 406 -13.62 -22.08 -11.91
N ALA A 407 -14.08 -22.93 -12.82
CA ALA A 407 -15.25 -23.79 -12.61
C ALA A 407 -15.03 -24.83 -11.48
N ASP A 408 -13.78 -25.24 -11.23
CA ASP A 408 -13.42 -26.14 -10.13
C ASP A 408 -13.35 -25.42 -8.75
N GLY A 409 -13.49 -24.09 -8.74
CA GLY A 409 -13.45 -23.26 -7.54
C GLY A 409 -12.07 -22.99 -6.97
N MET A 410 -11.00 -23.38 -7.68
CA MET A 410 -9.61 -23.24 -7.20
C MET A 410 -8.96 -21.89 -7.57
N GLY A 411 -9.73 -20.95 -8.12
CA GLY A 411 -9.28 -19.59 -8.41
C GLY A 411 -9.71 -18.57 -7.35
N GLY A 412 -8.91 -17.53 -7.16
CA GLY A 412 -9.16 -16.48 -6.18
C GLY A 412 -10.20 -15.43 -6.58
N ALA A 413 -10.76 -15.51 -7.79
CA ALA A 413 -11.85 -14.66 -8.29
C ALA A 413 -11.51 -13.16 -8.24
N ASP A 414 -12.46 -12.29 -7.87
CA ASP A 414 -12.23 -10.84 -7.76
C ASP A 414 -11.34 -10.51 -6.55
N ASN A 415 -10.03 -10.48 -6.80
CA ASN A 415 -9.00 -10.45 -5.77
C ASN A 415 -8.09 -9.21 -5.90
N PRO A 416 -8.51 -8.03 -5.41
CA PRO A 416 -7.65 -6.84 -5.41
C PRO A 416 -6.38 -7.02 -4.58
N TYR A 417 -6.40 -7.89 -3.56
CA TYR A 417 -5.21 -8.19 -2.76
C TYR A 417 -4.11 -8.87 -3.58
N PHE A 418 -4.46 -9.78 -4.49
CA PHE A 418 -3.48 -10.40 -5.39
C PHE A 418 -2.84 -9.37 -6.33
N ILE A 419 -3.63 -8.44 -6.89
CA ILE A 419 -3.12 -7.36 -7.75
C ILE A 419 -2.12 -6.47 -6.99
N GLU A 420 -2.49 -6.02 -5.79
CA GLU A 420 -1.61 -5.21 -4.93
C GLU A 420 -0.32 -5.96 -4.59
N LYS A 421 -0.42 -7.25 -4.27
CA LYS A 421 0.75 -8.03 -3.90
C LYS A 421 1.67 -8.39 -5.07
N MET A 422 1.11 -8.61 -6.27
CA MET A 422 1.92 -8.72 -7.48
C MET A 422 2.66 -7.41 -7.76
N HIS A 423 2.02 -6.25 -7.61
CA HIS A 423 2.66 -4.94 -7.75
C HIS A 423 3.86 -4.80 -6.79
N GLU A 424 3.61 -4.94 -5.48
CA GLU A 424 4.66 -4.87 -4.45
C GLU A 424 5.79 -5.87 -4.71
N TRP A 425 5.46 -7.10 -5.12
CA TRP A 425 6.47 -8.13 -5.36
C TRP A 425 7.32 -7.81 -6.58
N ILE A 426 6.73 -7.32 -7.67
CA ILE A 426 7.45 -6.89 -8.87
C ILE A 426 8.39 -5.72 -8.54
N GLU A 427 7.93 -4.71 -7.78
CA GLU A 427 8.76 -3.56 -7.37
C GLU A 427 9.97 -3.97 -6.52
N ASN A 428 9.82 -5.01 -5.69
CA ASN A 428 10.86 -5.45 -4.76
C ASN A 428 11.84 -6.48 -5.36
N ASN A 429 11.70 -6.87 -6.62
CA ASN A 429 12.54 -7.87 -7.28
C ASN A 429 13.09 -7.35 -8.63
N ASN A 430 14.21 -7.93 -9.10
CA ASN A 430 14.82 -7.56 -10.39
C ASN A 430 14.03 -8.16 -11.59
N VAL A 431 12.77 -7.75 -11.73
CA VAL A 431 11.89 -8.10 -12.84
C VAL A 431 12.19 -7.16 -14.01
N ALA A 432 12.47 -7.72 -15.19
CA ALA A 432 12.75 -6.95 -16.40
C ALA A 432 11.46 -6.46 -17.07
N TRP A 433 10.44 -7.31 -17.09
CA TRP A 433 9.11 -7.06 -17.66
C TRP A 433 8.14 -8.14 -17.17
N HIS A 434 6.84 -7.84 -17.26
CA HIS A 434 5.78 -8.76 -16.89
C HIS A 434 4.61 -8.67 -17.85
N VAL A 435 3.89 -9.75 -18.09
CA VAL A 435 2.75 -9.79 -19.03
C VAL A 435 1.50 -10.21 -18.29
N TYR A 436 0.47 -9.36 -18.33
CA TYR A 436 -0.84 -9.71 -17.80
C TYR A 436 -1.61 -10.57 -18.81
N PHE A 437 -2.19 -11.68 -18.35
CA PHE A 437 -2.95 -12.60 -19.19
C PHE A 437 -4.43 -12.19 -19.23
N ASN A 438 -4.79 -11.26 -20.12
CA ASN A 438 -6.11 -10.63 -20.16
C ASN A 438 -7.08 -11.34 -21.12
N VAL A 439 -7.55 -12.54 -20.74
CA VAL A 439 -8.52 -13.30 -21.54
C VAL A 439 -9.50 -14.09 -20.68
N SER A 440 -10.68 -14.38 -21.22
CA SER A 440 -11.65 -15.30 -20.62
C SER A 440 -11.59 -16.66 -21.29
N ALA A 441 -10.83 -17.60 -20.73
CA ALA A 441 -10.52 -18.88 -21.35
C ALA A 441 -11.28 -20.06 -20.71
N ASP A 442 -11.30 -21.21 -21.39
CA ASP A 442 -12.01 -22.41 -20.92
C ASP A 442 -11.46 -22.95 -19.58
N ASP A 443 -10.19 -22.70 -19.28
CA ASP A 443 -9.49 -23.11 -18.06
C ASP A 443 -9.60 -22.09 -16.92
N GLY A 444 -10.09 -20.88 -17.19
CA GLY A 444 -10.33 -19.84 -16.20
C GLY A 444 -10.68 -18.51 -16.84
N ASP A 445 -11.48 -17.71 -16.15
CA ASP A 445 -11.62 -16.30 -16.47
C ASP A 445 -10.42 -15.54 -15.90
N HIS A 446 -9.69 -14.82 -16.74
CA HIS A 446 -8.52 -14.00 -16.40
C HIS A 446 -8.68 -12.56 -16.91
N ASP A 447 -9.84 -12.23 -17.48
CA ASP A 447 -10.10 -10.95 -18.11
C ASP A 447 -10.24 -9.86 -17.04
N LEU A 448 -9.26 -8.96 -16.93
CA LEU A 448 -9.16 -7.90 -15.92
C LEU A 448 -9.63 -6.55 -16.46
N TYR A 449 -9.52 -6.38 -17.76
CA TYR A 449 -9.99 -5.23 -18.52
C TYR A 449 -11.42 -5.48 -19.00
N ASP A 450 -12.32 -4.49 -18.80
CA ASP A 450 -13.73 -4.55 -19.24
C ASP A 450 -14.52 -5.79 -18.73
N THR A 451 -14.23 -6.18 -17.49
CA THR A 451 -14.71 -7.42 -16.90
C THR A 451 -15.84 -7.23 -15.91
N VAL A 452 -16.81 -8.14 -15.94
CA VAL A 452 -17.78 -8.29 -14.84
C VAL A 452 -17.28 -9.23 -13.74
N ALA A 453 -16.27 -10.06 -14.03
CA ALA A 453 -15.78 -11.05 -13.11
C ALA A 453 -14.91 -10.41 -12.01
N PHE A 454 -14.09 -9.40 -12.35
CA PHE A 454 -13.08 -8.82 -11.44
C PHE A 454 -13.15 -7.28 -11.27
N PRO A 455 -14.30 -6.70 -10.92
CA PRO A 455 -14.43 -5.24 -10.84
C PRO A 455 -13.54 -4.60 -9.77
N LEU A 456 -13.37 -5.20 -8.59
CA LEU A 456 -12.54 -4.63 -7.52
C LEU A 456 -11.06 -4.71 -7.88
N ALA A 457 -10.65 -5.83 -8.49
CA ALA A 457 -9.28 -6.03 -8.89
C ALA A 457 -8.90 -5.19 -10.12
N SER A 458 -9.83 -4.97 -11.05
CA SER A 458 -9.65 -4.05 -12.19
C SER A 458 -9.42 -2.62 -11.70
N ALA A 459 -10.23 -2.16 -10.74
CA ALA A 459 -10.04 -0.86 -10.10
C ALA A 459 -8.68 -0.74 -9.39
N LYS A 460 -8.29 -1.77 -8.61
CA LYS A 460 -6.98 -1.79 -7.93
C LYS A 460 -5.82 -1.82 -8.92
N PHE A 461 -5.96 -2.51 -10.05
CA PHE A 461 -4.92 -2.53 -11.09
C PHE A 461 -4.74 -1.15 -11.71
N SER A 462 -5.83 -0.46 -12.04
CA SER A 462 -5.75 0.88 -12.58
C SER A 462 -5.21 1.89 -11.56
N GLU A 463 -5.59 1.78 -10.28
CA GLU A 463 -5.03 2.62 -9.21
C GLU A 463 -3.49 2.57 -9.19
N LEU A 464 -2.93 1.39 -9.43
CA LEU A 464 -1.50 1.12 -9.32
C LEU A 464 -0.73 1.37 -10.63
N TRP A 465 -1.26 0.91 -11.76
CA TRP A 465 -0.60 1.02 -13.07
C TRP A 465 -1.05 2.21 -13.92
N ASP A 466 -2.10 2.92 -13.53
CA ASP A 466 -2.51 4.20 -14.13
C ASP A 466 -3.05 5.21 -13.09
N PRO A 467 -2.19 5.71 -12.18
CA PRO A 467 -2.60 6.60 -11.09
C PRO A 467 -3.07 7.99 -11.57
N ASN A 468 -2.89 8.31 -12.86
CA ASN A 468 -3.41 9.55 -13.46
C ASN A 468 -4.83 9.38 -13.99
N GLY A 469 -5.38 8.17 -13.93
CA GLY A 469 -6.66 7.77 -14.48
C GLY A 469 -6.57 7.49 -15.99
N ALA A 470 -7.32 6.46 -16.43
CA ALA A 470 -7.43 6.14 -17.86
C ALA A 470 -7.81 7.39 -18.66
N PRO A 471 -7.29 7.57 -19.89
CA PRO A 471 -7.70 8.65 -20.76
C PRO A 471 -9.23 8.69 -20.89
N ASP A 472 -9.78 9.89 -20.69
CA ASP A 472 -11.18 10.24 -20.89
C ASP A 472 -11.57 9.90 -22.33
N THR A 473 -12.11 8.70 -22.55
CA THR A 473 -12.45 8.19 -23.87
C THR A 473 -13.88 8.64 -24.20
N SER A 474 -14.09 9.13 -25.42
CA SER A 474 -15.28 9.92 -25.82
C SER A 474 -16.50 9.06 -26.21
N PRO A 475 -17.73 9.62 -26.18
CA PRO A 475 -18.74 9.47 -25.13
C PRO A 475 -19.65 8.23 -25.33
N ALA A 476 -20.33 7.82 -24.25
CA ALA A 476 -21.59 7.08 -24.35
C ALA A 476 -22.51 7.72 -25.41
N ILE A 477 -23.39 6.94 -26.06
CA ILE A 477 -24.38 7.48 -27.02
C ILE A 477 -25.06 8.67 -26.35
N GLU A 478 -24.96 9.87 -26.92
CA GLU A 478 -25.65 11.03 -26.38
C GLU A 478 -27.10 11.03 -26.90
N PRO A 479 -28.06 11.67 -26.21
CA PRO A 479 -29.42 11.79 -26.71
C PRO A 479 -29.49 12.37 -28.14
N ALA A 480 -28.56 13.25 -28.50
CA ALA A 480 -28.47 13.84 -29.83
C ALA A 480 -28.11 12.82 -30.94
N ASP A 481 -27.49 11.70 -30.58
CA ASP A 481 -27.05 10.65 -31.51
C ASP A 481 -28.16 9.67 -31.86
N ILE A 482 -29.27 9.67 -31.10
CA ILE A 482 -30.40 8.76 -31.30
C ILE A 482 -31.33 9.33 -32.40
N PRO A 483 -31.39 8.72 -33.59
CA PRO A 483 -32.16 9.24 -34.70
C PRO A 483 -33.67 9.17 -34.42
N GLY A 484 -34.36 10.30 -34.62
CA GLY A 484 -35.83 10.35 -34.59
C GLY A 484 -36.44 10.61 -33.21
N ILE A 485 -35.63 10.85 -32.16
CA ILE A 485 -36.16 11.38 -30.90
C ILE A 485 -36.34 12.90 -30.97
N GLY A 486 -37.37 13.44 -30.32
CA GLY A 486 -37.59 14.89 -30.24
C GLY A 486 -36.64 15.58 -29.26
N ALA A 487 -36.39 16.87 -29.44
CA ALA A 487 -35.47 17.67 -28.59
C ALA A 487 -35.92 17.83 -27.12
N GLN A 488 -37.10 17.33 -26.76
CA GLN A 488 -37.70 17.45 -25.44
C GLN A 488 -37.76 16.06 -24.81
N TYR A 489 -36.98 15.84 -23.75
CA TYR A 489 -36.93 14.61 -22.98
C TYR A 489 -36.54 14.90 -21.53
N VAL A 490 -36.76 13.91 -20.65
CA VAL A 490 -36.14 13.85 -19.31
C VAL A 490 -35.25 12.62 -19.28
N LYS A 491 -33.97 12.81 -18.94
CA LYS A 491 -33.01 11.72 -18.74
C LYS A 491 -33.20 11.15 -17.32
N VAL A 492 -33.18 9.83 -17.21
CA VAL A 492 -33.22 9.08 -15.96
C VAL A 492 -32.02 8.14 -15.98
N GLU A 493 -31.08 8.30 -15.06
CA GLU A 493 -29.88 7.46 -15.03
C GLU A 493 -30.26 6.04 -14.58
N GLY A 494 -29.57 5.02 -15.10
CA GLY A 494 -29.82 3.62 -14.77
C GLY A 494 -29.66 3.34 -13.28
N GLU A 495 -28.71 4.03 -12.63
CA GLU A 495 -28.48 4.00 -11.18
C GLU A 495 -29.64 4.49 -10.34
N ASP A 496 -30.46 5.41 -10.86
CA ASP A 496 -31.61 5.94 -10.12
C ASP A 496 -32.77 4.93 -10.02
N GLY A 497 -32.68 3.81 -10.72
CA GLY A 497 -33.63 2.70 -10.59
C GLY A 497 -33.40 1.92 -9.31
N ILE A 498 -34.30 0.97 -9.01
CA ILE A 498 -34.20 0.03 -7.90
C ILE A 498 -33.98 -1.36 -8.49
N LEU A 499 -32.80 -1.93 -8.25
CA LEU A 499 -32.41 -3.27 -8.69
C LEU A 499 -32.93 -4.36 -7.74
N THR A 500 -33.54 -5.39 -8.30
CA THR A 500 -34.09 -6.55 -7.58
C THR A 500 -33.77 -7.87 -8.30
N GLY A 501 -33.85 -8.99 -7.57
CA GLY A 501 -33.51 -10.33 -8.04
C GLY A 501 -32.09 -10.78 -7.67
N SER A 502 -31.77 -12.06 -7.92
CA SER A 502 -30.48 -12.63 -7.50
C SER A 502 -29.33 -12.26 -8.44
N ALA A 503 -28.14 -12.02 -7.87
CA ALA A 503 -26.89 -11.73 -8.58
C ALA A 503 -26.84 -10.40 -9.37
N ASN A 504 -27.75 -9.44 -9.12
CA ASN A 504 -27.68 -8.08 -9.70
C ASN A 504 -26.61 -7.21 -9.02
N ARG A 505 -26.22 -6.11 -9.66
CA ARG A 505 -25.42 -5.05 -9.04
C ARG A 505 -25.52 -3.74 -9.80
N TYR A 506 -25.39 -2.62 -9.10
CA TYR A 506 -24.91 -1.39 -9.72
C TYR A 506 -23.42 -1.54 -9.94
N HIS A 507 -22.96 -1.10 -11.08
CA HIS A 507 -21.56 -1.04 -11.40
C HIS A 507 -21.27 0.42 -11.66
N GLY A 508 -20.40 1.03 -10.85
CA GLY A 508 -19.79 2.28 -11.28
C GLY A 508 -19.10 1.98 -12.58
N ASP A 509 -19.43 2.70 -13.65
CA ASP A 509 -18.50 2.73 -14.74
C ASP A 509 -17.23 3.34 -14.18
N PRO A 510 -16.11 2.59 -14.05
CA PRO A 510 -14.91 3.22 -13.57
C PRO A 510 -14.39 4.24 -14.61
N TRP A 511 -14.96 4.25 -15.84
CA TRP A 511 -14.38 4.88 -17.02
C TRP A 511 -15.36 5.70 -17.90
N ALA A 512 -16.67 5.71 -17.66
CA ALA A 512 -17.57 6.73 -18.22
C ALA A 512 -17.68 7.92 -17.27
N SER A 513 -17.96 9.09 -17.83
CA SER A 513 -18.01 10.40 -17.17
C SER A 513 -19.06 10.52 -16.07
N GLY A 514 -18.91 9.77 -14.97
CA GLY A 514 -19.62 9.94 -13.70
C GLY A 514 -21.00 9.28 -13.57
N GLY A 515 -21.29 8.15 -14.23
CA GLY A 515 -22.54 7.40 -14.02
C GLY A 515 -22.33 5.93 -13.63
N GLU A 516 -23.07 5.42 -12.64
CA GLU A 516 -23.22 3.97 -12.41
C GLU A 516 -24.27 3.39 -13.39
N PHE A 517 -23.99 2.24 -14.00
CA PHE A 517 -24.97 1.50 -14.80
C PHE A 517 -25.61 0.37 -13.99
N ALA A 518 -26.87 0.08 -14.31
CA ALA A 518 -27.60 -1.02 -13.69
C ALA A 518 -27.37 -2.33 -14.43
N VAL A 519 -26.84 -3.35 -13.74
CA VAL A 519 -26.51 -4.66 -14.34
C VAL A 519 -27.51 -5.74 -13.91
N MET A 520 -28.13 -6.38 -14.89
CA MET A 520 -29.05 -7.52 -14.70
C MET A 520 -28.50 -8.78 -15.40
N TYR A 521 -28.44 -9.92 -14.69
CA TYR A 521 -27.67 -11.09 -15.12
C TYR A 521 -28.51 -12.29 -15.56
N LYS A 522 -29.76 -12.40 -15.09
CA LYS A 522 -30.57 -13.59 -15.36
C LYS A 522 -32.05 -13.33 -15.11
N SER A 523 -32.85 -14.36 -15.40
CA SER A 523 -34.28 -14.32 -15.12
C SER A 523 -34.56 -13.91 -13.68
N VAL A 524 -35.68 -13.19 -13.51
CA VAL A 524 -36.14 -12.53 -12.29
C VAL A 524 -35.38 -11.28 -11.84
N ASN A 525 -34.26 -10.91 -12.49
CA ASN A 525 -33.70 -9.58 -12.25
C ASN A 525 -34.62 -8.49 -12.83
N ALA A 526 -34.79 -7.42 -12.08
CA ALA A 526 -35.54 -6.26 -12.52
C ALA A 526 -34.94 -4.94 -12.04
N LEU A 527 -35.06 -3.92 -12.88
CA LEU A 527 -34.70 -2.53 -12.63
C LEU A 527 -35.98 -1.68 -12.63
N THR A 528 -36.28 -1.02 -11.50
CA THR A 528 -37.56 -0.33 -11.28
C THR A 528 -37.38 1.15 -10.96
N PHE A 529 -37.97 2.03 -11.77
CA PHE A 529 -38.01 3.48 -11.55
C PHE A 529 -39.40 3.87 -11.02
N THR A 530 -39.46 4.71 -9.99
CA THR A 530 -40.70 5.15 -9.35
C THR A 530 -40.92 6.64 -9.59
N ASN A 531 -42.17 7.12 -9.53
CA ASN A 531 -42.51 8.53 -9.70
C ASN A 531 -42.03 9.14 -11.04
N VAL A 532 -42.06 8.37 -12.12
CA VAL A 532 -41.51 8.77 -13.43
C VAL A 532 -42.33 9.90 -14.07
N ASN A 533 -41.65 10.86 -14.72
CA ASN A 533 -42.29 11.97 -15.44
C ASN A 533 -43.20 11.44 -16.57
N LYS A 534 -44.25 12.20 -16.88
CA LYS A 534 -45.15 11.87 -17.99
C LYS A 534 -44.39 11.87 -19.32
N ALA A 535 -44.45 10.77 -20.06
CA ALA A 535 -43.84 10.63 -21.39
C ALA A 535 -44.88 10.18 -22.42
N ASP A 536 -45.34 11.12 -23.26
CA ASP A 536 -46.28 10.85 -24.34
C ASP A 536 -45.55 10.58 -25.68
N GLY A 537 -44.26 10.86 -25.76
CA GLY A 537 -43.45 10.70 -26.97
C GLY A 537 -42.78 9.33 -27.12
N GLY A 538 -42.90 8.45 -26.12
CA GLY A 538 -42.19 7.17 -26.07
C GLY A 538 -41.12 7.09 -24.98
N LEU A 539 -40.36 6.00 -25.02
CA LEU A 539 -39.20 5.75 -24.16
C LEU A 539 -38.00 5.35 -25.04
N ALA A 540 -36.84 5.97 -24.85
CA ALA A 540 -35.58 5.42 -25.36
C ALA A 540 -34.78 4.81 -24.20
N ILE A 541 -34.10 3.71 -24.45
CA ILE A 541 -33.25 3.00 -23.49
C ILE A 541 -31.87 2.91 -24.11
N VAL A 542 -30.86 3.46 -23.43
CA VAL A 542 -29.46 3.36 -23.82
C VAL A 542 -28.81 2.29 -22.95
N TYR A 543 -28.04 1.42 -23.58
CA TYR A 543 -27.50 0.23 -22.96
C TYR A 543 -26.12 -0.09 -23.51
N GLN A 544 -25.36 -0.86 -22.75
CA GLN A 544 -24.11 -1.45 -23.23
C GLN A 544 -24.38 -2.92 -23.59
N GLY A 545 -24.12 -3.29 -24.85
CA GLY A 545 -24.43 -4.63 -25.38
C GLY A 545 -23.18 -5.49 -25.47
N TRP A 546 -23.06 -6.55 -24.68
CA TRP A 546 -21.88 -7.45 -24.71
C TRP A 546 -22.01 -8.57 -25.76
N GLU A 547 -21.05 -9.51 -25.81
CA GLU A 547 -20.85 -10.70 -26.69
C GLU A 547 -22.07 -11.59 -27.03
N SER A 548 -23.26 -11.27 -26.53
CA SER A 548 -24.51 -11.89 -26.94
C SER A 548 -25.67 -10.90 -26.92
N ASP A 549 -26.64 -11.13 -27.79
CA ASP A 549 -27.92 -10.44 -27.73
C ASP A 549 -28.57 -10.67 -26.35
N GLN A 550 -29.20 -9.64 -25.79
CA GLN A 550 -29.98 -9.73 -24.55
C GLN A 550 -31.46 -9.43 -24.80
N LYS A 551 -32.32 -9.80 -23.84
CA LYS A 551 -33.74 -9.44 -23.85
C LYS A 551 -34.23 -9.08 -22.45
N ALA A 552 -35.17 -8.13 -22.40
CA ALA A 552 -35.95 -7.84 -21.21
C ALA A 552 -37.36 -7.37 -21.59
N SER A 553 -38.28 -7.42 -20.63
CA SER A 553 -39.66 -6.99 -20.78
C SER A 553 -39.94 -5.73 -19.97
N LEU A 554 -40.71 -4.79 -20.54
CA LEU A 554 -41.06 -3.51 -19.93
C LEU A 554 -42.48 -3.54 -19.34
N TYR A 555 -42.59 -3.07 -18.10
CA TYR A 555 -43.82 -2.91 -17.35
C TYR A 555 -44.04 -1.45 -16.96
N VAL A 556 -45.28 -0.97 -17.01
CA VAL A 556 -45.70 0.34 -16.51
C VAL A 556 -46.84 0.14 -15.52
N ASN A 557 -46.68 0.61 -14.28
CA ASN A 557 -47.61 0.37 -13.15
C ASN A 557 -47.97 -1.12 -12.99
N GLY A 558 -46.98 -2.01 -13.13
CA GLY A 558 -47.15 -3.46 -13.03
C GLY A 558 -47.81 -4.11 -14.26
N VAL A 559 -48.24 -3.35 -15.26
CA VAL A 559 -48.81 -3.88 -16.51
C VAL A 559 -47.70 -4.10 -17.52
N LEU A 560 -47.59 -5.32 -18.08
CA LEU A 560 -46.66 -5.62 -19.17
C LEU A 560 -47.06 -4.84 -20.42
N VAL A 561 -46.24 -3.87 -20.82
CA VAL A 561 -46.50 -3.01 -21.99
C VAL A 561 -45.70 -3.44 -23.21
N LYS A 562 -44.51 -4.04 -23.03
CA LYS A 562 -43.68 -4.54 -24.12
C LYS A 562 -42.91 -5.80 -23.71
N PRO A 563 -43.25 -6.99 -24.25
CA PRO A 563 -42.50 -8.22 -23.97
C PRO A 563 -41.30 -8.39 -24.91
N ASN A 564 -40.26 -9.10 -24.47
CA ASN A 564 -39.12 -9.54 -25.28
C ASN A 564 -38.43 -8.42 -26.09
N ILE A 565 -38.15 -7.28 -25.47
CA ILE A 565 -37.39 -6.19 -26.12
C ILE A 565 -35.98 -6.70 -26.42
N PRO A 566 -35.52 -6.67 -27.69
CA PRO A 566 -34.17 -7.10 -28.05
C PRO A 566 -33.15 -5.99 -27.77
N PHE A 567 -32.03 -6.38 -27.19
CA PHE A 567 -30.84 -5.56 -26.99
C PHE A 567 -29.66 -6.25 -27.71
N PRO A 568 -29.44 -5.95 -29.01
CA PRO A 568 -28.36 -6.57 -29.78
C PRO A 568 -26.96 -6.41 -29.17
N GLN A 569 -26.07 -7.35 -29.45
CA GLN A 569 -24.64 -7.26 -29.10
C GLN A 569 -23.91 -6.14 -29.87
N HIS A 570 -22.95 -5.50 -29.19
CA HIS A 570 -22.15 -4.38 -29.68
C HIS A 570 -20.70 -4.65 -29.19
N GLY A 571 -19.84 -5.24 -30.05
CA GLY A 571 -18.61 -5.95 -29.65
C GLY A 571 -17.64 -5.27 -28.66
N ARG A 572 -16.67 -6.02 -28.13
CA ARG A 572 -15.76 -5.67 -27.00
C ARG A 572 -14.91 -4.39 -27.12
N SER A 573 -14.97 -3.63 -28.21
CA SER A 573 -14.20 -2.39 -28.33
C SER A 573 -14.96 -1.23 -27.69
N TRP A 574 -14.27 -0.44 -26.87
CA TRP A 574 -14.78 0.75 -26.17
C TRP A 574 -15.51 1.72 -27.12
N SER A 575 -15.05 1.82 -28.37
CA SER A 575 -15.62 2.69 -29.40
C SER A 575 -16.96 2.21 -29.99
N ASN A 576 -17.40 0.98 -29.70
CA ASN A 576 -18.54 0.34 -30.37
C ASN A 576 -19.43 -0.50 -29.44
N SER A 577 -19.32 -0.37 -28.12
CA SER A 577 -19.99 -1.24 -27.13
C SER A 577 -21.40 -0.79 -26.71
N TYR A 578 -21.82 0.41 -27.12
CA TYR A 578 -23.12 0.98 -26.77
C TYR A 578 -24.16 0.81 -27.86
N GLY A 579 -25.42 0.61 -27.45
CA GLY A 579 -26.60 0.55 -28.30
C GLY A 579 -27.76 1.34 -27.70
N TYR A 580 -28.82 1.51 -28.49
CA TYR A 580 -30.07 2.11 -28.03
C TYR A 580 -31.30 1.37 -28.57
N VAL A 581 -32.40 1.44 -27.83
CA VAL A 581 -33.73 0.98 -28.25
C VAL A 581 -34.73 2.11 -28.09
N VAL A 582 -35.50 2.42 -29.14
CA VAL A 582 -36.57 3.44 -29.10
C VAL A 582 -37.94 2.79 -29.17
N LEU A 583 -38.77 3.04 -28.16
CA LEU A 583 -40.13 2.52 -27.98
C LEU A 583 -41.16 3.65 -28.10
N ASN A 584 -41.44 4.07 -29.33
CA ASN A 584 -42.38 5.17 -29.62
C ASN A 584 -43.84 4.86 -29.29
N ASP A 585 -44.20 3.58 -29.14
CA ASP A 585 -45.55 3.12 -28.84
C ASP A 585 -45.86 3.00 -27.34
N VAL A 586 -44.87 3.27 -26.48
CA VAL A 586 -45.03 3.24 -25.02
C VAL A 586 -45.46 4.62 -24.53
N GLN A 587 -46.44 4.66 -23.62
CA GLN A 587 -46.93 5.89 -22.99
C GLN A 587 -46.77 5.74 -21.48
N ILE A 588 -46.12 6.72 -20.84
CA ILE A 588 -45.84 6.71 -19.40
C ILE A 588 -46.69 7.79 -18.73
N PRO A 589 -47.68 7.42 -17.88
CA PRO A 589 -48.43 8.38 -17.08
C PRO A 589 -47.54 9.12 -16.08
N ALA A 590 -47.94 10.33 -15.67
CA ALA A 590 -47.25 11.07 -14.61
C ALA A 590 -47.25 10.28 -13.29
N GLY A 591 -46.09 10.17 -12.63
CA GLY A 591 -45.94 9.48 -11.35
C GLY A 591 -45.99 7.95 -11.46
N ALA A 592 -45.85 7.39 -12.67
CA ALA A 592 -45.90 5.95 -12.89
C ALA A 592 -44.63 5.24 -12.37
N THR A 593 -44.78 3.94 -12.09
CA THR A 593 -43.66 3.01 -11.90
C THR A 593 -43.30 2.38 -13.25
N VAL A 594 -42.05 2.47 -13.65
CA VAL A 594 -41.51 1.85 -14.87
C VAL A 594 -40.54 0.75 -14.47
N LYS A 595 -40.76 -0.48 -14.92
CA LYS A 595 -39.91 -1.63 -14.56
C LYS A 595 -39.44 -2.38 -15.80
N LEU A 596 -38.14 -2.56 -15.93
CA LEU A 596 -37.51 -3.46 -16.91
C LEU A 596 -37.16 -4.76 -16.19
N GLN A 597 -37.57 -5.91 -16.72
CA GLN A 597 -37.39 -7.21 -16.05
C GLN A 597 -36.99 -8.30 -17.04
N ILE A 598 -35.99 -9.11 -16.70
CA ILE A 598 -35.65 -10.32 -17.45
C ILE A 598 -36.62 -11.43 -17.00
N ASN A 599 -37.60 -11.76 -17.83
CA ASN A 599 -38.46 -12.90 -17.55
C ASN A 599 -37.79 -14.21 -17.93
N PRO A 600 -38.24 -15.37 -17.39
CA PRO A 600 -37.77 -16.68 -17.85
C PRO A 600 -37.91 -16.92 -19.37
N SER A 601 -38.83 -16.21 -20.04
CA SER A 601 -38.97 -16.23 -21.50
C SER A 601 -38.01 -15.30 -22.26
N ASP A 602 -37.40 -14.34 -21.56
CA ASP A 602 -36.42 -13.41 -22.10
C ASP A 602 -34.99 -14.00 -22.05
N GLU A 603 -34.74 -14.98 -21.19
CA GLU A 603 -33.44 -15.63 -21.03
C GLU A 603 -33.01 -16.41 -22.28
N LEU A 604 -31.79 -16.17 -22.75
CA LEU A 604 -31.20 -16.76 -23.96
C LEU A 604 -30.16 -17.83 -23.59
N ASN A 605 -29.90 -18.77 -24.50
CA ASN A 605 -28.97 -19.89 -24.22
C ASN A 605 -27.53 -19.45 -23.92
N ASN A 606 -27.13 -18.25 -24.36
CA ASN A 606 -25.82 -17.64 -24.13
C ASN A 606 -25.98 -16.29 -23.40
N TYR A 607 -26.96 -16.19 -22.49
CA TYR A 607 -27.26 -14.94 -21.79
C TYR A 607 -26.05 -14.44 -20.99
N GLY A 608 -25.71 -13.17 -21.18
CA GLY A 608 -24.59 -12.51 -20.51
C GLY A 608 -25.09 -11.60 -19.38
N SER A 609 -24.79 -10.30 -19.48
CA SER A 609 -25.39 -9.27 -18.63
C SER A 609 -26.07 -8.19 -19.48
N LEU A 610 -27.22 -7.70 -19.02
CA LEU A 610 -27.90 -6.53 -19.59
C LEU A 610 -27.55 -5.31 -18.73
N LYS A 611 -26.80 -4.38 -19.30
CA LYS A 611 -26.31 -3.17 -18.66
C LYS A 611 -27.10 -1.96 -19.15
N ILE A 612 -27.84 -1.29 -18.26
CA ILE A 612 -28.63 -0.11 -18.59
C ILE A 612 -27.88 1.13 -18.13
N ASP A 613 -27.54 1.99 -19.09
CA ASP A 613 -26.86 3.26 -18.85
C ASP A 613 -27.88 4.31 -18.43
N TYR A 614 -28.82 4.68 -19.31
CA TYR A 614 -29.89 5.60 -18.96
C TYR A 614 -31.15 5.43 -19.82
N LEU A 615 -32.25 6.01 -19.35
CA LEU A 615 -33.54 6.09 -20.02
C LEU A 615 -33.84 7.53 -20.45
N LEU A 616 -34.46 7.72 -21.61
CA LEU A 616 -35.00 9.00 -22.06
C LEU A 616 -36.53 8.94 -22.16
N LEU A 617 -37.18 9.73 -21.31
CA LEU A 617 -38.62 9.93 -21.30
C LEU A 617 -38.99 10.95 -22.40
N LEU A 618 -39.40 10.46 -23.57
CA LEU A 618 -39.58 11.31 -24.74
C LEU A 618 -40.82 12.21 -24.61
N GLY A 619 -40.66 13.49 -24.90
CA GLY A 619 -41.68 14.52 -24.74
C GLY A 619 -41.91 14.99 -23.30
N ALA A 620 -41.21 14.42 -22.32
CA ALA A 620 -41.30 14.82 -20.91
C ALA A 620 -40.58 16.17 -20.66
N THR A 621 -40.96 16.85 -19.56
CA THR A 621 -40.32 18.09 -19.09
C THR A 621 -40.05 18.05 -17.60
N GLY A 622 -39.11 18.87 -17.13
CA GLY A 622 -38.73 18.98 -15.72
C GLY A 622 -37.49 18.14 -15.40
N ALA A 623 -37.25 17.89 -14.12
CA ALA A 623 -36.26 16.91 -13.67
C ALA A 623 -36.99 15.64 -13.23
N TYR A 624 -36.32 14.50 -13.34
CA TYR A 624 -36.74 13.29 -12.66
C TYR A 624 -36.46 13.41 -11.16
N VAL A 625 -37.38 12.91 -10.33
CA VAL A 625 -37.24 12.87 -8.88
C VAL A 625 -37.67 11.47 -8.45
N PRO A 626 -36.72 10.61 -8.03
CA PRO A 626 -37.04 9.26 -7.58
C PRO A 626 -38.13 9.26 -6.49
N GLY A 627 -39.08 8.33 -6.59
CA GLY A 627 -40.08 8.09 -5.55
C GLY A 627 -39.51 7.30 -4.36
N ASP A 628 -40.27 7.19 -3.28
CA ASP A 628 -39.87 6.40 -2.10
C ASP A 628 -39.77 4.91 -2.48
N ALA A 629 -38.63 4.27 -2.21
CA ALA A 629 -38.40 2.86 -2.50
C ALA A 629 -39.37 1.94 -1.74
N SER A 630 -39.96 2.41 -0.64
CA SER A 630 -40.96 1.67 0.15
C SER A 630 -42.34 1.55 -0.52
N ASP A 631 -42.59 2.28 -1.61
CA ASP A 631 -43.86 2.21 -2.37
C ASP A 631 -43.95 0.97 -3.29
N ILE A 632 -42.91 0.13 -3.35
CA ILE A 632 -42.89 -1.10 -4.16
C ILE A 632 -43.39 -2.29 -3.32
N THR A 633 -44.54 -2.85 -3.68
CA THR A 633 -45.26 -3.87 -2.89
C THR A 633 -44.80 -5.33 -3.10
N ASP A 634 -43.64 -5.58 -3.72
CA ASP A 634 -43.22 -6.91 -4.20
C ASP A 634 -41.85 -7.35 -3.62
N VAL A 635 -41.60 -7.03 -2.34
CA VAL A 635 -40.28 -7.19 -1.71
C VAL A 635 -40.19 -8.51 -0.95
N ASN A 636 -39.51 -9.50 -1.53
CA ASN A 636 -39.11 -10.73 -0.83
C ASN A 636 -37.66 -11.17 -1.10
N ASP A 637 -36.84 -10.37 -1.79
CA ASP A 637 -35.41 -10.63 -1.99
C ASP A 637 -34.58 -9.35 -1.79
N SER A 638 -33.31 -9.51 -1.41
CA SER A 638 -32.35 -8.47 -1.06
C SER A 638 -32.40 -7.25 -1.99
N VAL A 639 -32.87 -6.12 -1.46
CA VAL A 639 -32.84 -4.82 -2.13
C VAL A 639 -31.46 -4.20 -1.87
N SER A 640 -30.68 -3.98 -2.91
CA SER A 640 -29.51 -3.10 -2.85
C SER A 640 -29.92 -1.70 -3.26
N VAL A 641 -29.92 -0.77 -2.32
CA VAL A 641 -29.76 0.66 -2.60
C VAL A 641 -28.30 0.97 -2.24
N PRO A 642 -27.55 1.74 -3.06
CA PRO A 642 -26.17 2.07 -2.71
C PRO A 642 -26.08 2.60 -1.29
N SER A 643 -25.25 1.94 -0.49
CA SER A 643 -24.70 2.45 0.74
C SER A 643 -23.25 2.79 0.44
N ARG A 644 -22.95 4.06 0.21
CA ARG A 644 -21.59 4.59 0.40
C ARG A 644 -21.68 5.86 1.25
N THR A 645 -20.69 5.99 2.12
CA THR A 645 -20.55 6.85 3.30
C THR A 645 -21.39 8.13 3.26
N SER A 646 -22.15 8.39 4.32
CA SER A 646 -23.11 9.49 4.40
C SER A 646 -22.52 10.91 4.27
N TYR A 647 -21.22 11.10 4.02
CA TYR A 647 -20.51 12.36 4.22
C TYR A 647 -19.49 12.77 3.12
N SER A 648 -19.19 11.93 2.12
CA SER A 648 -18.47 12.32 0.87
C SER A 648 -19.35 12.07 -0.37
N HIS A 649 -19.11 12.81 -1.46
CA HIS A 649 -19.80 12.64 -2.74
C HIS A 649 -18.96 11.79 -3.70
N SER A 650 -17.66 12.11 -3.81
CA SER A 650 -16.65 11.25 -4.44
C SER A 650 -15.47 11.06 -3.48
N GLY A 651 -14.61 10.08 -3.76
CA GLY A 651 -13.40 9.85 -2.95
C GLY A 651 -13.65 9.66 -1.44
N THR A 652 -12.67 10.06 -0.63
CA THR A 652 -12.64 9.88 0.82
C THR A 652 -12.59 11.20 1.59
N TRP A 653 -12.32 12.32 0.94
CA TRP A 653 -12.23 13.63 1.55
C TRP A 653 -13.41 14.51 1.15
N ALA A 654 -13.97 15.25 2.11
CA ALA A 654 -14.90 16.33 1.80
C ALA A 654 -14.66 17.54 2.71
N LEU A 655 -15.02 18.71 2.21
CA LEU A 655 -14.96 19.95 2.97
C LEU A 655 -16.21 20.09 3.82
N ALA A 656 -16.06 20.04 5.14
CA ALA A 656 -17.14 20.31 6.09
C ALA A 656 -17.15 21.80 6.49
N ALA A 657 -18.32 22.43 6.41
CA ALA A 657 -18.53 23.83 6.74
C ALA A 657 -19.62 24.00 7.81
N ASN A 658 -19.31 24.67 8.92
CA ASN A 658 -20.26 25.03 9.96
C ASN A 658 -20.88 26.40 9.67
N VAL A 659 -22.14 26.42 9.25
CA VAL A 659 -22.92 27.61 8.90
C VAL A 659 -23.54 28.22 10.15
N LYS A 660 -23.25 29.50 10.38
CA LYS A 660 -23.78 30.26 11.53
C LYS A 660 -25.04 31.04 11.18
N GLY A 661 -25.32 31.25 9.90
CA GLY A 661 -26.49 32.01 9.44
C GLY A 661 -26.41 33.50 9.83
N THR A 662 -25.19 34.01 10.03
CA THR A 662 -24.90 35.39 10.44
C THR A 662 -24.44 36.28 9.28
N GLY A 663 -24.30 35.74 8.07
CA GLY A 663 -23.81 36.46 6.89
C GLY A 663 -22.31 36.74 6.95
N ASP A 664 -21.50 35.79 7.42
CA ASP A 664 -20.05 35.98 7.59
C ASP A 664 -19.31 36.12 6.25
N THR A 665 -18.72 37.30 6.04
CA THR A 665 -17.95 37.58 4.83
C THR A 665 -16.64 36.81 4.68
N ASN A 666 -16.14 36.13 5.72
CA ASN A 666 -14.98 35.25 5.69
C ASN A 666 -15.39 33.81 5.34
N GLY A 667 -14.73 33.16 4.40
CA GLY A 667 -15.01 31.76 4.07
C GLY A 667 -13.90 31.13 3.24
N SER A 668 -13.99 29.83 3.01
CA SER A 668 -12.91 29.08 2.36
C SER A 668 -12.66 29.60 0.95
N SER A 669 -11.40 29.87 0.62
CA SER A 669 -11.00 30.54 -0.63
C SER A 669 -9.91 29.75 -1.34
N TYR A 670 -9.98 29.65 -2.67
CA TYR A 670 -8.99 28.95 -3.47
C TYR A 670 -7.67 29.73 -3.55
N ASN A 671 -6.55 29.09 -3.27
CA ASN A 671 -5.24 29.73 -3.03
C ASN A 671 -4.68 30.47 -4.26
N THR A 672 -4.87 29.93 -5.46
CA THR A 672 -4.16 30.37 -6.68
C THR A 672 -4.90 31.39 -7.54
N LYS A 673 -6.07 31.90 -7.10
CA LYS A 673 -6.85 33.00 -7.75
C LYS A 673 -6.85 32.94 -9.29
N PRO A 674 -7.67 32.06 -9.91
CA PRO A 674 -7.61 31.81 -11.35
C PRO A 674 -7.91 33.07 -12.20
N THR A 675 -7.33 33.12 -13.40
CA THR A 675 -7.60 34.19 -14.37
C THR A 675 -8.84 33.86 -15.19
N LEU A 676 -9.88 34.70 -15.11
CA LEU A 676 -11.08 34.57 -15.94
C LEU A 676 -11.01 35.58 -17.10
N THR A 677 -11.53 35.18 -18.27
CA THR A 677 -11.47 35.98 -19.51
C THR A 677 -12.73 36.82 -19.70
N ALA A 678 -12.56 38.10 -20.08
CA ALA A 678 -13.66 38.99 -20.39
C ALA A 678 -14.57 38.42 -21.49
N GLY A 679 -15.88 38.42 -21.25
CA GLY A 679 -16.87 37.96 -22.22
C GLY A 679 -17.05 36.44 -22.33
N LYS A 680 -16.22 35.63 -21.65
CA LYS A 680 -16.40 34.17 -21.57
C LYS A 680 -17.24 33.82 -20.34
N SER A 681 -18.31 33.03 -20.49
CA SER A 681 -19.11 32.56 -19.35
C SER A 681 -18.44 31.37 -18.65
N TYR A 682 -18.47 31.37 -17.32
CA TYR A 682 -17.96 30.30 -16.47
C TYR A 682 -19.05 29.82 -15.51
N THR A 683 -19.21 28.51 -15.36
CA THR A 683 -20.11 27.88 -14.40
C THR A 683 -19.30 27.41 -13.20
N PHE A 684 -19.59 27.98 -12.03
CA PHE A 684 -19.06 27.55 -10.74
C PHE A 684 -20.08 26.61 -10.11
N GLY A 685 -19.69 25.40 -9.76
CA GLY A 685 -20.54 24.44 -9.07
C GLY A 685 -19.80 23.56 -8.07
N ALA A 686 -20.59 22.89 -7.23
CA ALA A 686 -20.12 21.95 -6.22
C ALA A 686 -21.24 20.98 -5.85
N TRP A 687 -20.89 19.76 -5.45
CA TRP A 687 -21.81 18.87 -4.76
C TRP A 687 -21.91 19.26 -3.29
N ILE A 688 -23.13 19.31 -2.76
CA ILE A 688 -23.39 19.70 -1.38
C ILE A 688 -24.39 18.78 -0.69
N LYS A 689 -24.22 18.59 0.62
CA LYS A 689 -25.14 17.85 1.50
C LYS A 689 -25.17 18.46 2.89
N GLY A 690 -26.24 18.27 3.65
CA GLY A 690 -26.34 18.68 5.05
C GLY A 690 -27.45 19.68 5.34
N SER A 691 -27.22 20.58 6.29
CA SER A 691 -28.19 21.55 6.78
C SER A 691 -27.58 22.95 6.82
N GLY A 692 -28.37 23.96 6.41
CA GLY A 692 -27.93 25.36 6.39
C GLY A 692 -27.80 25.94 4.98
N LYS A 693 -27.53 27.24 4.91
CA LYS A 693 -27.38 27.98 3.66
C LYS A 693 -25.97 28.54 3.50
N MET A 694 -25.42 28.36 2.31
CA MET A 694 -24.13 28.93 1.92
C MET A 694 -24.22 29.53 0.53
N ALA A 695 -23.14 30.14 0.07
CA ALA A 695 -23.05 30.65 -1.28
C ALA A 695 -21.73 30.30 -1.96
N LEU A 696 -21.84 30.06 -3.26
CA LEU A 696 -20.73 30.11 -4.20
C LEU A 696 -20.43 31.59 -4.49
N VAL A 697 -19.19 32.03 -4.26
CA VAL A 697 -18.79 33.44 -4.34
C VAL A 697 -17.61 33.61 -5.29
N ILE A 698 -17.72 34.58 -6.22
CA ILE A 698 -16.61 35.06 -7.05
C ILE A 698 -16.39 36.53 -6.74
N GLN A 699 -15.15 36.90 -6.43
CA GLN A 699 -14.75 38.27 -6.12
C GLN A 699 -13.68 38.77 -7.10
N ASN A 700 -13.79 40.03 -7.50
CA ASN A 700 -12.75 40.70 -8.28
C ASN A 700 -11.56 41.03 -7.37
N THR A 701 -10.35 40.59 -7.70
CA THR A 701 -9.17 40.79 -6.84
C THR A 701 -8.63 42.21 -6.82
N SER A 702 -9.03 43.05 -7.78
CA SER A 702 -8.54 44.44 -7.89
C SER A 702 -9.30 45.41 -6.98
N ASN A 703 -10.57 45.14 -6.71
CA ASN A 703 -11.44 46.00 -5.90
C ASN A 703 -12.25 45.24 -4.84
N TRP A 704 -12.06 43.93 -4.72
CA TRP A 704 -12.73 43.02 -3.80
C TRP A 704 -14.26 42.99 -3.91
N ALA A 705 -14.82 43.45 -5.03
CA ALA A 705 -16.25 43.41 -5.27
C ALA A 705 -16.70 41.95 -5.49
N GLU A 706 -17.74 41.52 -4.78
CA GLU A 706 -18.44 40.27 -5.06
C GLU A 706 -19.21 40.42 -6.37
N VAL A 707 -18.74 39.71 -7.40
CA VAL A 707 -19.30 39.75 -8.76
C VAL A 707 -20.23 38.57 -9.04
N LEU A 708 -20.10 37.49 -8.25
CA LEU A 708 -21.09 36.42 -8.15
C LEU A 708 -21.31 36.08 -6.68
N VAL A 709 -22.57 36.01 -6.27
CA VAL A 709 -22.99 35.43 -4.99
C VAL A 709 -24.21 34.57 -5.30
N LYS A 710 -24.02 33.25 -5.36
CA LYS A 710 -25.11 32.30 -5.57
C LYS A 710 -25.41 31.58 -4.26
N PRO A 711 -26.46 31.98 -3.52
CA PRO A 711 -26.88 31.25 -2.34
C PRO A 711 -27.52 29.91 -2.73
N PHE A 712 -27.33 28.92 -1.86
CA PHE A 712 -27.91 27.59 -1.94
C PHE A 712 -28.30 27.11 -0.53
N GLN A 713 -29.21 26.14 -0.48
CA GLN A 713 -29.67 25.49 0.74
C GLN A 713 -29.30 24.02 0.66
N ALA A 714 -28.44 23.55 1.56
CA ALA A 714 -28.12 22.14 1.65
C ALA A 714 -29.32 21.33 2.19
N THR A 715 -29.41 20.09 1.74
CA THR A 715 -30.41 19.09 2.12
C THR A 715 -29.72 17.84 2.65
N GLY A 716 -30.45 16.99 3.38
CA GLY A 716 -29.93 15.69 3.85
C GLY A 716 -29.49 14.70 2.75
N GLN A 717 -29.70 15.03 1.47
CA GLN A 717 -29.19 14.31 0.31
C GLN A 717 -28.17 15.18 -0.46
N TRP A 718 -27.22 14.52 -1.12
CA TRP A 718 -26.29 15.19 -2.04
C TRP A 718 -27.06 15.85 -3.18
N GLN A 719 -26.69 17.09 -3.51
CA GLN A 719 -27.25 17.83 -4.62
C GLN A 719 -26.14 18.67 -5.27
N TYR A 720 -26.16 18.78 -6.59
CA TYR A 720 -25.26 19.68 -7.29
C TYR A 720 -25.83 21.10 -7.33
N VAL A 721 -25.04 22.08 -6.91
CA VAL A 721 -25.40 23.50 -6.98
C VAL A 721 -24.44 24.24 -7.88
N ALA A 722 -24.96 25.10 -8.74
CA ALA A 722 -24.12 25.87 -9.66
C ALA A 722 -24.66 27.27 -9.97
N ALA A 723 -23.77 28.15 -10.43
CA ALA A 723 -24.10 29.42 -11.04
C ALA A 723 -23.10 29.86 -12.11
N THR A 724 -23.62 30.58 -13.10
CA THR A 724 -22.83 31.10 -14.22
C THR A 724 -22.48 32.57 -14.00
N TYR A 725 -21.23 32.94 -14.28
CA TYR A 725 -20.74 34.31 -14.28
C TYR A 725 -19.95 34.62 -15.55
N THR A 726 -20.15 35.82 -16.11
CA THR A 726 -19.41 36.31 -17.28
C THR A 726 -18.58 37.54 -16.87
N PRO A 727 -17.24 37.45 -16.84
CA PRO A 727 -16.38 38.57 -16.46
C PRO A 727 -16.49 39.73 -17.45
N ALA A 728 -16.58 40.96 -16.93
CA ALA A 728 -16.50 42.17 -17.76
C ALA A 728 -15.06 42.57 -18.12
N ALA A 729 -14.06 41.99 -17.45
CA ALA A 729 -12.63 42.25 -17.66
C ALA A 729 -11.82 40.96 -17.46
N THR A 730 -10.73 40.80 -18.21
CA THR A 730 -9.81 39.68 -18.04
C THR A 730 -8.88 39.94 -16.85
N GLY A 731 -8.78 39.00 -15.92
CA GLY A 731 -7.91 39.15 -14.74
C GLY A 731 -8.13 38.07 -13.68
N ALA A 732 -7.38 38.15 -12.58
CA ALA A 732 -7.48 37.21 -11.47
C ALA A 732 -8.75 37.43 -10.64
N TYR A 733 -9.44 36.33 -10.31
CA TYR A 733 -10.62 36.33 -9.45
C TYR A 733 -10.39 35.46 -8.22
N ASN A 734 -10.95 35.87 -7.07
CA ASN A 734 -10.96 35.08 -5.85
C ASN A 734 -12.21 34.20 -5.86
N ILE A 735 -12.03 32.88 -5.74
CA ILE A 735 -13.10 31.88 -5.75
C ILE A 735 -13.29 31.38 -4.33
N LYS A 736 -14.54 31.38 -3.86
CA LYS A 736 -14.85 31.23 -2.45
C LYS A 736 -16.14 30.46 -2.21
N LEU A 737 -16.18 29.75 -1.08
CA LEU A 737 -17.37 29.24 -0.41
C LEU A 737 -17.64 30.09 0.85
N GLY A 738 -18.87 30.60 1.05
CA GLY A 738 -19.15 31.50 2.17
C GLY A 738 -20.53 31.40 2.78
N ASP A 739 -20.63 31.62 4.09
CA ASP A 739 -21.89 31.90 4.77
C ASP A 739 -22.38 33.30 4.34
N ARG A 740 -23.36 33.33 3.44
CA ARG A 740 -24.01 34.58 2.96
C ARG A 740 -25.45 34.66 3.43
N ASP A 741 -25.83 33.81 4.38
CA ASP A 741 -27.19 33.76 4.88
C ASP A 741 -27.38 34.68 6.07
N THR A 742 -28.34 35.59 5.98
CA THR A 742 -28.78 36.43 7.11
C THR A 742 -30.12 35.96 7.68
N SER A 743 -30.66 34.83 7.21
CA SER A 743 -31.95 34.28 7.66
C SER A 743 -31.85 33.46 8.95
N GLY A 744 -30.64 33.23 9.48
CA GLY A 744 -30.39 32.45 10.69
C GLY A 744 -30.46 30.93 10.46
N SER A 745 -30.32 30.45 9.23
CA SER A 745 -30.36 29.02 8.91
C SER A 745 -29.01 28.37 9.24
N MET A 746 -28.82 28.04 10.52
CA MET A 746 -27.64 27.34 11.03
C MET A 746 -27.61 25.87 10.60
N GLY A 747 -26.41 25.30 10.49
CA GLY A 747 -26.24 23.86 10.23
C GLY A 747 -24.83 23.52 9.74
N ARG A 748 -24.62 22.25 9.38
CA ARG A 748 -23.35 21.77 8.81
C ARG A 748 -23.57 21.36 7.35
N ILE A 749 -22.72 21.85 6.46
CA ILE A 749 -22.74 21.53 5.03
C ILE A 749 -21.46 20.79 4.67
N TYR A 750 -21.60 19.65 4.01
CA TYR A 750 -20.53 18.92 3.34
C TYR A 750 -20.50 19.40 1.89
N ILE A 751 -19.30 19.68 1.40
CA ILE A 751 -19.05 20.24 0.07
C ILE A 751 -17.96 19.40 -0.57
N ASP A 752 -18.20 18.99 -1.80
CA ASP A 752 -17.33 18.09 -2.52
C ASP A 752 -17.37 18.38 -4.03
N ASP A 753 -16.40 17.87 -4.78
CA ASP A 753 -16.33 17.97 -6.24
C ASP A 753 -16.57 19.40 -6.77
N VAL A 754 -15.72 20.33 -6.35
CA VAL A 754 -15.83 21.75 -6.67
C VAL A 754 -15.24 22.02 -8.05
N LYS A 755 -16.07 22.58 -8.95
CA LYS A 755 -15.71 22.83 -10.34
C LYS A 755 -16.02 24.25 -10.79
N LEU A 756 -15.07 24.90 -11.45
CA LEU A 756 -15.27 26.15 -12.18
C LEU A 756 -14.82 25.93 -13.62
N ALA A 757 -15.75 25.88 -14.57
CA ALA A 757 -15.46 25.57 -15.97
C ALA A 757 -16.12 26.55 -16.94
N GLY A 758 -15.55 26.69 -18.14
CA GLY A 758 -16.16 27.48 -19.21
C GLY A 758 -17.48 26.85 -19.67
N THR A 759 -18.55 27.65 -19.74
CA THR A 759 -19.90 27.13 -20.06
C THR A 759 -20.02 26.61 -21.50
N GLU A 760 -19.22 27.13 -22.42
CA GLU A 760 -19.30 26.79 -23.85
C GLU A 760 -18.31 25.68 -24.26
N ASP A 761 -17.16 25.58 -23.59
CA ASP A 761 -16.07 24.68 -23.97
C ASP A 761 -15.76 23.59 -22.92
N GLY A 762 -16.43 23.63 -21.77
CA GLY A 762 -16.26 22.63 -20.70
C GLY A 762 -14.91 22.69 -19.98
N VAL A 763 -13.97 23.53 -20.42
CA VAL A 763 -12.61 23.60 -19.88
C VAL A 763 -12.63 24.11 -18.45
N ALA A 764 -12.21 23.26 -17.51
CA ALA A 764 -12.10 23.58 -16.10
C ALA A 764 -10.90 24.50 -15.81
N VAL A 765 -11.12 25.54 -15.01
CA VAL A 765 -10.06 26.37 -14.41
C VAL A 765 -9.89 26.08 -12.91
N ILE A 766 -10.88 25.42 -12.30
CA ILE A 766 -10.79 24.71 -11.01
C ILE A 766 -11.53 23.39 -11.22
N ASP A 767 -10.88 22.28 -10.87
CA ASP A 767 -11.47 20.95 -10.77
C ASP A 767 -10.84 20.29 -9.54
N ASP A 768 -11.57 20.27 -8.43
CA ASP A 768 -11.02 19.91 -7.13
C ASP A 768 -12.00 19.04 -6.36
N ASN A 769 -11.63 17.76 -6.19
CA ASN A 769 -12.36 16.75 -5.43
C ASN A 769 -11.81 16.60 -3.99
N PHE A 770 -10.91 17.50 -3.56
CA PHE A 770 -10.37 17.56 -2.20
C PHE A 770 -9.54 16.36 -1.70
N GLU A 771 -9.27 15.35 -2.52
CA GLU A 771 -8.49 14.16 -2.13
C GLU A 771 -7.01 14.46 -1.79
N ASP A 772 -6.55 15.69 -2.06
CA ASP A 772 -5.24 16.20 -1.62
C ASP A 772 -5.25 16.76 -0.19
N GLY A 773 -6.33 16.57 0.56
CA GLY A 773 -6.54 17.15 1.89
C GLY A 773 -6.92 18.64 1.85
N GLY A 774 -7.37 19.13 0.70
CA GLY A 774 -7.79 20.51 0.48
C GLY A 774 -6.65 21.53 0.51
N VAL A 775 -5.41 21.12 0.21
CA VAL A 775 -4.22 21.99 0.25
C VAL A 775 -4.28 23.18 -0.71
N LYS A 776 -5.16 23.11 -1.72
CA LYS A 776 -5.43 24.19 -2.67
C LYS A 776 -6.36 25.27 -2.12
N TRP A 777 -6.95 25.07 -0.94
CA TRP A 777 -7.86 26.00 -0.30
C TRP A 777 -7.27 26.59 0.98
N TRP A 778 -7.61 27.84 1.25
CA TRP A 778 -7.39 28.50 2.53
C TRP A 778 -8.68 28.48 3.33
N HIS A 779 -8.60 28.10 4.60
CA HIS A 779 -9.74 27.99 5.50
C HIS A 779 -9.60 28.98 6.67
N PRO A 780 -10.61 29.79 6.99
CA PRO A 780 -10.62 30.56 8.23
C PRO A 780 -10.80 29.60 9.42
N ALA A 781 -9.98 29.79 10.47
CA ALA A 781 -9.99 28.95 11.66
C ALA A 781 -11.42 28.82 12.26
N ASN A 782 -11.83 27.57 12.57
CA ASN A 782 -13.08 27.18 13.25
C ASN A 782 -14.38 27.18 12.43
N TYR A 783 -14.32 27.26 11.09
CA TYR A 783 -15.54 27.26 10.23
C TYR A 783 -15.55 26.19 9.14
N PHE A 784 -14.38 25.87 8.60
CA PHE A 784 -14.19 24.98 7.48
C PHE A 784 -13.12 23.96 7.85
N VAL A 785 -13.43 22.68 7.72
CA VAL A 785 -12.54 21.57 8.09
C VAL A 785 -12.51 20.58 6.94
N MET A 786 -11.31 20.32 6.43
CA MET A 786 -11.08 19.19 5.55
C MET A 786 -11.12 17.91 6.37
N THR A 787 -11.97 16.97 5.97
CA THR A 787 -12.21 15.75 6.73
C THR A 787 -11.89 14.54 5.87
N ASP A 788 -10.99 13.70 6.35
CA ASP A 788 -10.70 12.36 5.82
C ASP A 788 -11.71 11.36 6.38
N PHE A 789 -12.59 10.83 5.54
CA PHE A 789 -13.57 9.81 5.89
C PHE A 789 -13.08 8.38 5.64
N SER A 790 -11.81 8.18 5.22
CA SER A 790 -11.19 6.84 5.10
C SER A 790 -10.86 6.21 6.47
N GLN A 791 -10.72 7.03 7.51
CA GLN A 791 -10.34 6.59 8.85
C GLN A 791 -11.57 6.34 9.73
N ASN A 792 -12.19 5.17 9.55
CA ASN A 792 -13.17 4.68 10.50
C ASN A 792 -12.46 4.05 11.71
N THR A 793 -11.79 4.86 12.53
CA THR A 793 -11.27 4.43 13.83
C THR A 793 -12.17 4.99 14.93
N GLY A 794 -13.36 4.41 15.10
CA GLY A 794 -14.07 4.55 16.36
C GLY A 794 -13.14 4.05 17.48
N GLY A 795 -12.86 4.89 18.47
CA GLY A 795 -12.33 4.42 19.74
C GLY A 795 -13.32 3.42 20.37
N SER A 796 -12.91 2.67 21.40
CA SER A 796 -13.82 1.70 22.03
C SER A 796 -15.11 2.34 22.56
N ASP A 797 -15.12 3.66 22.81
CA ASP A 797 -16.19 4.37 23.52
C ASP A 797 -16.86 5.50 22.70
N ALA A 798 -16.64 5.56 21.37
CA ALA A 798 -17.43 6.37 20.41
C ALA A 798 -18.06 5.45 19.35
N HIS A 799 -19.24 5.80 18.84
CA HIS A 799 -19.96 5.05 17.82
C HIS A 799 -19.53 5.46 16.42
N SER A 800 -19.38 6.76 16.18
CA SER A 800 -18.74 7.31 14.99
C SER A 800 -17.83 8.47 15.38
N GLY A 801 -16.78 8.72 14.60
CA GLY A 801 -15.81 9.78 14.93
C GLY A 801 -14.96 9.47 16.17
N LYS A 802 -14.49 10.54 16.84
CA LYS A 802 -13.57 10.48 17.98
C LYS A 802 -14.23 10.87 19.29
N TRP A 803 -15.39 11.49 19.31
CA TRP A 803 -15.99 12.08 20.51
C TRP A 803 -17.33 11.42 20.85
N ALA A 804 -17.61 11.27 22.14
CA ALA A 804 -18.90 10.80 22.63
C ALA A 804 -19.23 11.46 23.96
N MET A 805 -20.52 11.48 24.33
CA MET A 805 -20.92 11.92 25.65
C MET A 805 -20.83 10.75 26.65
N LYS A 806 -19.91 10.89 27.60
CA LYS A 806 -19.77 10.00 28.76
C LYS A 806 -20.70 10.42 29.88
N VAL A 807 -21.42 9.45 30.43
CA VAL A 807 -22.27 9.61 31.61
C VAL A 807 -21.62 8.89 32.80
N ALA A 808 -21.07 9.67 33.73
CA ALA A 808 -20.44 9.20 34.96
C ALA A 808 -21.53 8.84 35.99
N SER A 809 -21.74 7.55 36.20
CA SER A 809 -22.86 7.06 36.99
C SER A 809 -22.45 6.66 38.40
N SER A 810 -23.18 7.17 39.40
CA SER A 810 -23.07 6.76 40.81
C SER A 810 -24.45 6.80 41.46
N ALA A 811 -24.61 6.23 42.65
CA ALA A 811 -25.85 6.41 43.43
C ALA A 811 -26.21 7.90 43.70
N ALA A 812 -25.23 8.81 43.60
CA ALA A 812 -25.43 10.27 43.69
C ALA A 812 -25.79 10.93 42.34
N ALA A 813 -25.64 10.21 41.23
CA ALA A 813 -25.95 10.66 39.87
C ALA A 813 -27.42 10.43 39.47
N GLN A 814 -28.21 9.75 40.30
CA GLN A 814 -29.63 9.49 40.04
C GLN A 814 -30.38 10.80 39.81
N ASP A 815 -31.08 10.89 38.68
CA ASP A 815 -31.85 12.05 38.21
C ASP A 815 -31.03 13.33 37.93
N GLN A 816 -29.70 13.26 37.88
CA GLN A 816 -28.89 14.35 37.34
C GLN A 816 -29.17 14.49 35.83
N GLU A 817 -29.21 15.74 35.34
CA GLU A 817 -29.55 16.07 33.95
C GLU A 817 -28.43 16.85 33.24
N THR A 818 -28.27 16.60 31.94
CA THR A 818 -27.68 17.58 31.01
C THR A 818 -28.75 18.08 30.06
N THR A 819 -28.62 19.33 29.62
CA THR A 819 -29.57 19.99 28.72
C THR A 819 -28.82 20.46 27.48
N LEU A 820 -29.42 20.25 26.31
CA LEU A 820 -28.99 20.88 25.08
C LEU A 820 -29.25 22.40 25.18
N ASP A 821 -28.21 23.22 25.02
CA ASP A 821 -28.29 24.68 25.16
C ASP A 821 -29.21 25.31 24.10
N ALA A 822 -29.25 24.70 22.90
CA ALA A 822 -30.12 25.13 21.82
C ALA A 822 -31.61 24.79 22.08
N GLN A 823 -32.47 25.78 21.93
CA GLN A 823 -33.93 25.60 21.99
C GLN A 823 -34.47 25.06 20.67
N LEU A 824 -35.13 23.91 20.71
CA LEU A 824 -35.66 23.19 19.56
C LEU A 824 -37.03 23.74 19.14
N LYS A 825 -37.17 24.25 17.91
CA LYS A 825 -38.43 24.81 17.42
C LYS A 825 -39.29 23.71 16.78
N LEU A 826 -40.20 23.13 17.55
CA LEU A 826 -41.08 22.06 17.06
C LEU A 826 -42.47 22.60 16.74
N LYS A 827 -43.10 22.04 15.70
CA LYS A 827 -44.42 22.45 15.21
C LYS A 827 -45.52 21.52 15.71
N ALA A 828 -46.67 22.11 16.03
CA ALA A 828 -47.87 21.37 16.41
C ALA A 828 -48.29 20.39 15.31
N GLY A 829 -48.60 19.14 15.69
CA GLY A 829 -49.12 18.13 14.77
C GLY A 829 -48.10 17.51 13.82
N VAL A 830 -46.81 17.86 13.93
CA VAL A 830 -45.73 17.24 13.13
C VAL A 830 -45.08 16.13 13.95
N ALA A 831 -44.93 14.94 13.36
CA ALA A 831 -44.23 13.82 13.98
C ALA A 831 -42.71 14.04 13.87
N TYR A 832 -42.02 14.01 15.01
CA TYR A 832 -40.56 14.08 15.11
C TYR A 832 -40.02 12.78 15.69
N THR A 833 -39.07 12.16 14.99
CA THR A 833 -38.34 10.98 15.44
C THR A 833 -37.03 11.41 16.08
N PHE A 834 -36.81 10.97 17.32
CA PHE A 834 -35.54 11.07 18.02
C PHE A 834 -34.80 9.74 17.93
N LYS A 835 -33.47 9.78 17.73
CA LYS A 835 -32.59 8.61 17.81
C LYS A 835 -31.35 8.94 18.64
N LEU A 836 -30.74 7.91 19.22
CA LEU A 836 -29.38 7.96 19.78
C LEU A 836 -28.71 6.60 19.61
N TRP A 837 -27.38 6.59 19.63
CA TRP A 837 -26.60 5.40 19.92
C TRP A 837 -26.20 5.38 21.39
N LEU A 838 -26.32 4.21 22.01
CA LEU A 838 -26.02 4.02 23.44
C LEU A 838 -25.18 2.76 23.63
N LYS A 839 -24.11 2.86 24.42
CA LYS A 839 -23.22 1.76 24.83
C LYS A 839 -22.95 1.80 26.33
N GLY A 840 -22.71 0.64 26.94
CA GLY A 840 -22.43 0.50 28.37
C GLY A 840 -23.49 -0.32 29.11
N THR A 841 -23.50 -0.24 30.45
CA THR A 841 -24.40 -1.04 31.29
C THR A 841 -25.13 -0.19 32.33
N GLY A 842 -26.14 0.55 31.90
CA GLY A 842 -27.01 1.39 32.75
C GLY A 842 -28.18 1.95 31.95
N ASP A 843 -29.07 2.70 32.61
CA ASP A 843 -30.21 3.32 31.94
C ASP A 843 -30.01 4.83 31.73
N LEU A 844 -30.38 5.31 30.55
CA LEU A 844 -30.48 6.72 30.19
C LEU A 844 -31.95 7.08 30.00
N LYS A 845 -32.39 8.25 30.45
CA LYS A 845 -33.73 8.75 30.13
C LYS A 845 -33.63 10.03 29.31
N VAL A 846 -34.33 10.06 28.18
CA VAL A 846 -34.39 11.22 27.28
C VAL A 846 -35.73 11.93 27.45
N ARG A 847 -35.67 13.22 27.78
CA ARG A 847 -36.83 14.06 28.01
C ARG A 847 -36.89 15.20 27.01
N LEU A 848 -38.08 15.37 26.43
CA LEU A 848 -38.38 16.49 25.57
C LEU A 848 -39.59 17.24 26.16
N GLN A 849 -39.40 18.53 26.47
CA GLN A 849 -40.41 19.32 27.19
C GLN A 849 -40.55 20.71 26.59
N ASN A 850 -41.76 21.27 26.64
CA ASN A 850 -42.01 22.64 26.17
C ASN A 850 -41.33 23.64 27.11
N GLY A 851 -40.47 24.49 26.56
CA GLY A 851 -39.68 25.48 27.28
C GLY A 851 -40.49 26.63 27.89
N GLN A 852 -41.76 26.81 27.53
CA GLN A 852 -42.62 27.87 28.06
C GLN A 852 -43.50 27.44 29.25
N ASN A 853 -44.07 26.24 29.20
CA ASN A 853 -45.03 25.76 30.20
C ASN A 853 -44.58 24.46 30.91
N GLY A 854 -43.44 23.89 30.53
CA GLY A 854 -42.88 22.67 31.11
C GLY A 854 -43.61 21.39 30.74
N GLN A 855 -44.55 21.42 29.78
CA GLN A 855 -45.28 20.22 29.37
C GLN A 855 -44.33 19.19 28.74
N LEU A 856 -44.29 17.99 29.31
CA LEU A 856 -43.56 16.84 28.76
C LEU A 856 -44.26 16.32 27.51
N ILE A 857 -43.50 16.10 26.45
CA ILE A 857 -43.97 15.42 25.23
C ILE A 857 -43.23 14.11 24.96
N ALA A 858 -42.10 13.88 25.64
CA ALA A 858 -41.47 12.57 25.81
C ALA A 858 -40.69 12.52 27.13
N ASP A 859 -40.64 11.33 27.73
CA ASP A 859 -39.83 10.99 28.90
C ASP A 859 -39.46 9.50 28.81
N GLU A 860 -38.61 9.18 27.82
CA GLU A 860 -38.38 7.80 27.37
C GLU A 860 -37.12 7.20 27.99
N PRO A 861 -37.20 6.04 28.66
CA PRO A 861 -36.04 5.33 29.20
C PRO A 861 -35.40 4.39 28.15
N PHE A 862 -34.07 4.32 28.16
CA PHE A 862 -33.25 3.43 27.34
C PHE A 862 -32.27 2.66 28.22
N SER A 863 -32.32 1.34 28.16
CA SER A 863 -31.37 0.47 28.84
C SER A 863 -30.28 0.03 27.89
N ALA A 864 -29.02 0.38 28.20
CA ALA A 864 -27.86 0.02 27.38
C ALA A 864 -27.59 -1.50 27.43
N ALA A 865 -27.09 -2.05 26.31
CA ALA A 865 -26.95 -3.50 26.11
C ALA A 865 -25.50 -4.00 26.17
N GLY A 866 -24.57 -3.23 26.74
CA GLY A 866 -23.13 -3.51 26.77
C GLY A 866 -22.39 -3.10 25.50
N GLU A 867 -22.97 -3.36 24.33
CA GLU A 867 -22.48 -2.92 23.01
C GLU A 867 -23.29 -1.74 22.47
N TRP A 868 -22.75 -1.05 21.46
CA TRP A 868 -23.45 0.02 20.75
C TRP A 868 -24.77 -0.47 20.15
N ARG A 869 -25.87 0.22 20.49
CA ARG A 869 -27.17 0.02 19.85
C ARG A 869 -27.88 1.34 19.62
N GLU A 870 -28.59 1.43 18.50
CA GLU A 870 -29.48 2.54 18.21
C GLU A 870 -30.80 2.39 18.98
N TYR A 871 -31.26 3.48 19.58
CA TYR A 871 -32.56 3.59 20.22
C TYR A 871 -33.33 4.76 19.61
N ALA A 872 -34.65 4.63 19.52
CA ALA A 872 -35.48 5.64 18.89
C ALA A 872 -36.86 5.76 19.53
N PHE A 873 -37.44 6.96 19.45
CA PHE A 873 -38.86 7.21 19.77
C PHE A 873 -39.42 8.32 18.88
N THR A 874 -40.74 8.43 18.79
CA THR A 874 -41.39 9.48 18.00
C THR A 874 -42.38 10.27 18.85
N VAL A 875 -42.39 11.59 18.69
CA VAL A 875 -43.29 12.51 19.38
C VAL A 875 -44.08 13.35 18.40
N THR A 876 -45.25 13.82 18.81
CA THR A 876 -46.02 14.82 18.05
C THR A 876 -46.43 15.95 18.99
N PRO A 877 -45.81 17.14 18.89
CA PRO A 877 -46.14 18.28 19.74
C PRO A 877 -47.60 18.70 19.57
N ALA A 878 -48.29 19.00 20.68
CA ALA A 878 -49.66 19.52 20.63
C ALA A 878 -49.72 21.01 20.25
N GLU A 879 -48.61 21.74 20.43
CA GLU A 879 -48.49 23.17 20.16
C GLU A 879 -47.13 23.49 19.51
N SER A 880 -47.04 24.59 18.77
CA SER A 880 -45.78 25.03 18.16
C SER A 880 -45.05 25.92 19.17
N SER A 881 -43.91 25.46 19.69
CA SER A 881 -43.17 26.15 20.76
C SER A 881 -41.65 25.90 20.67
N SER A 882 -40.89 26.53 21.56
CA SER A 882 -39.55 26.07 21.91
C SER A 882 -39.64 24.85 22.81
N TYR A 883 -38.85 23.82 22.53
CA TYR A 883 -38.70 22.62 23.34
C TYR A 883 -37.25 22.48 23.78
N SER A 884 -37.04 21.96 24.99
CA SER A 884 -35.71 21.60 25.49
C SER A 884 -35.56 20.08 25.49
N LEU A 885 -34.44 19.60 24.96
CA LEU A 885 -34.00 18.21 25.06
C LEU A 885 -33.08 18.06 26.28
N LYS A 886 -33.34 17.04 27.09
CA LYS A 886 -32.55 16.73 28.28
C LYS A 886 -32.26 15.23 28.36
N LEU A 887 -31.08 14.90 28.87
CA LEU A 887 -30.68 13.53 29.18
C LEU A 887 -30.55 13.39 30.68
N PHE A 888 -31.05 12.29 31.25
CA PHE A 888 -31.02 11.99 32.68
C PHE A 888 -30.32 10.67 32.94
N SER A 889 -29.49 10.62 33.98
CA SER A 889 -28.87 9.39 34.48
C SER A 889 -29.78 8.66 35.47
N ASP A 890 -29.83 7.32 35.44
CA ASP A 890 -30.61 6.52 36.39
C ASP A 890 -29.91 6.22 37.72
N GLY A 891 -28.60 6.52 37.84
CA GLY A 891 -27.81 6.34 39.07
C GLY A 891 -27.22 4.94 39.34
N THR A 892 -27.20 4.01 38.37
CA THR A 892 -26.55 2.70 38.51
C THR A 892 -25.02 2.77 38.30
N ASN A 893 -24.17 2.01 39.00
CA ASN A 893 -22.70 2.18 38.98
C ASN A 893 -22.00 1.53 37.75
N ASN A 894 -22.05 2.08 36.52
CA ASN A 894 -21.26 1.60 35.36
C ASN A 894 -21.07 2.65 34.24
N ALA A 895 -19.99 2.56 33.44
CA ALA A 895 -19.74 3.45 32.31
C ALA A 895 -20.84 3.37 31.22
N LEU A 896 -21.39 4.53 30.83
CA LEU A 896 -22.44 4.69 29.83
C LEU A 896 -22.02 5.78 28.84
N TYR A 897 -22.14 5.51 27.54
CA TYR A 897 -21.73 6.39 26.45
C TYR A 897 -22.89 6.62 25.49
N VAL A 898 -23.10 7.88 25.12
CA VAL A 898 -24.15 8.35 24.21
C VAL A 898 -23.49 8.99 23.00
N ASP A 899 -23.95 8.64 21.81
CA ASP A 899 -23.39 9.16 20.56
C ASP A 899 -24.45 9.25 19.44
N ASP A 900 -24.14 9.99 18.37
CA ASP A 900 -24.92 10.08 17.13
C ASP A 900 -26.43 10.38 17.34
N LEU A 901 -26.74 11.46 18.06
CA LEU A 901 -28.11 11.85 18.37
C LEU A 901 -28.82 12.45 17.15
N LEU A 902 -30.06 12.04 16.90
CA LEU A 902 -30.89 12.62 15.85
C LEU A 902 -32.23 13.09 16.41
N LEU A 903 -32.74 14.23 15.94
CA LEU A 903 -34.13 14.64 16.10
C LEU A 903 -34.61 15.28 14.81
N TYR A 904 -35.52 14.63 14.09
CA TYR A 904 -35.97 15.12 12.78
C TYR A 904 -37.45 14.81 12.56
N ALA A 905 -38.12 15.59 11.72
CA ALA A 905 -39.40 15.19 11.15
C ALA A 905 -39.14 14.44 9.84
N SER A 906 -40.02 13.51 9.44
CA SER A 906 -39.85 12.75 8.19
C SER A 906 -39.59 13.70 7.00
N GLY A 907 -38.49 13.44 6.28
CA GLY A 907 -38.02 14.29 5.17
C GLY A 907 -37.45 15.66 5.57
N GLN A 908 -37.09 15.88 6.84
CA GLN A 908 -36.45 17.10 7.36
C GLN A 908 -35.09 16.79 8.01
N ASN A 909 -34.25 17.82 8.14
CA ASN A 909 -32.90 17.69 8.71
C ASN A 909 -32.92 17.38 10.21
N ASN A 910 -31.79 16.83 10.71
CA ASN A 910 -31.53 16.76 12.15
C ASN A 910 -31.58 18.18 12.75
N LEU A 911 -32.37 18.35 13.79
CA LEU A 911 -32.57 19.59 14.52
C LEU A 911 -31.57 19.75 15.67
N LEU A 912 -30.81 18.71 16.01
CA LEU A 912 -29.82 18.74 17.09
C LEU A 912 -28.48 19.28 16.57
N PRO A 913 -27.92 20.33 17.19
CA PRO A 913 -26.55 20.75 16.94
C PRO A 913 -25.57 19.87 17.73
N ASN A 914 -24.37 19.65 17.18
CA ASN A 914 -23.32 18.80 17.78
C ASN A 914 -23.88 17.43 18.23
N SER A 915 -24.59 16.77 17.32
CA SER A 915 -25.26 15.49 17.55
C SER A 915 -24.31 14.32 17.73
N ASP A 916 -23.14 14.42 17.12
CA ASP A 916 -22.05 13.46 17.03
C ASP A 916 -20.90 13.83 17.98
N PHE A 917 -21.04 14.89 18.78
CA PHE A 917 -20.07 15.36 19.78
C PHE A 917 -18.68 15.76 19.26
N GLU A 918 -18.43 15.67 17.96
CA GLU A 918 -17.16 16.00 17.29
C GLU A 918 -16.75 17.49 17.42
N LEU A 919 -17.63 18.35 17.94
CA LEU A 919 -17.31 19.74 18.29
C LEU A 919 -16.94 19.91 19.77
N GLY A 920 -16.62 18.82 20.48
CA GLY A 920 -16.38 18.80 21.92
C GLY A 920 -17.63 19.18 22.71
N GLN A 921 -17.48 19.91 23.82
CA GLN A 921 -18.60 20.32 24.69
C GLN A 921 -19.62 21.31 24.05
N ALA A 922 -19.41 21.74 22.80
CA ALA A 922 -20.22 22.78 22.19
C ALA A 922 -21.72 22.40 22.11
N GLY A 923 -22.60 23.21 22.69
CA GLY A 923 -24.06 23.01 22.65
C GLY A 923 -24.64 22.10 23.74
N TRP A 924 -23.79 21.44 24.54
CA TRP A 924 -24.20 20.61 25.67
C TRP A 924 -23.64 21.14 26.99
N LEU A 925 -24.46 21.12 28.05
CA LEU A 925 -24.02 21.56 29.37
C LEU A 925 -23.34 20.40 30.12
N GLU A 926 -22.02 20.46 30.25
CA GLU A 926 -21.28 19.50 31.07
C GLU A 926 -21.52 19.72 32.57
N ASN A 927 -21.45 18.63 33.33
CA ASN A 927 -21.47 18.65 34.79
C ASN A 927 -20.73 17.43 35.35
N GLY A 928 -20.72 17.25 36.68
CA GLY A 928 -20.04 16.11 37.31
C GLY A 928 -20.58 14.72 36.92
N THR A 929 -21.69 14.65 36.18
CA THR A 929 -22.32 13.42 35.67
C THR A 929 -22.24 13.30 34.15
N PHE A 930 -22.29 14.39 33.38
CA PHE A 930 -22.24 14.37 31.92
C PHE A 930 -21.02 15.14 31.41
N SER A 931 -20.21 14.49 30.59
CA SER A 931 -19.02 15.09 29.96
C SER A 931 -18.90 14.62 28.52
N VAL A 932 -18.58 15.52 27.58
CA VAL A 932 -18.22 15.18 26.21
C VAL A 932 -16.72 14.88 26.18
N THR A 933 -16.39 13.66 25.81
CA THR A 933 -15.02 13.14 25.88
C THR A 933 -14.59 12.65 24.52
N ASP A 934 -13.35 12.96 24.15
CA ASP A 934 -12.68 12.31 23.04
C ASP A 934 -12.42 10.84 23.45
N ALA A 935 -13.13 9.91 22.82
CA ALA A 935 -12.99 8.46 23.00
C ALA A 935 -11.68 7.91 22.41
N SER A 936 -10.92 8.72 21.66
CA SER A 936 -9.52 8.44 21.31
C SER A 936 -8.54 8.94 22.38
N GLU A 937 -8.97 9.86 23.26
CA GLU A 937 -8.25 10.16 24.49
C GLU A 937 -8.54 9.10 25.54
N VAL A 938 -7.47 8.45 25.99
CA VAL A 938 -7.53 7.51 27.09
C VAL A 938 -8.04 8.24 28.34
N ALA A 939 -9.26 7.95 28.81
CA ALA A 939 -9.77 8.52 30.05
C ALA A 939 -8.93 8.05 31.25
N PHE A 940 -8.24 8.97 31.91
CA PHE A 940 -7.36 8.65 33.04
C PHE A 940 -8.10 8.84 34.37
N ASP A 941 -8.64 7.77 34.94
CA ASP A 941 -9.40 7.85 36.21
C ASP A 941 -8.57 8.37 37.40
N GLN A 942 -7.23 8.38 37.31
CA GLN A 942 -6.31 8.80 38.38
C GLN A 942 -5.06 9.54 37.85
N GLY A 943 -5.18 10.26 36.73
CA GLY A 943 -4.05 10.96 36.10
C GLY A 943 -4.38 12.36 35.58
N LEU A 944 -3.34 13.12 35.24
CA LEU A 944 -3.44 14.47 34.70
C LEU A 944 -2.61 14.54 33.42
N LEU A 945 -3.19 15.11 32.36
CA LEU A 945 -2.47 15.50 31.17
C LEU A 945 -2.61 17.00 30.95
N ASP A 946 -1.50 17.70 30.82
CA ASP A 946 -1.43 19.12 30.50
C ASP A 946 -0.65 19.33 29.20
N GLY A 947 -1.36 19.61 28.11
CA GLY A 947 -0.80 19.99 26.81
C GLY A 947 -0.36 21.46 26.74
N LEU A 948 -0.42 22.20 27.86
CA LEU A 948 0.07 23.57 27.98
C LEU A 948 -0.61 24.59 27.05
N ASP A 949 -1.83 24.29 26.58
CA ASP A 949 -2.70 25.25 25.87
C ASP A 949 -2.96 26.53 26.70
N ASN A 950 -2.89 26.39 28.01
CA ASN A 950 -2.88 27.45 29.01
C ASN A 950 -2.20 26.94 30.29
N LEU A 951 -2.06 27.81 31.29
CA LEU A 951 -1.41 27.46 32.57
C LEU A 951 -2.40 27.10 33.71
N SER A 952 -3.69 26.90 33.41
CA SER A 952 -4.73 26.78 34.45
C SER A 952 -4.77 25.42 35.15
N LYS A 953 -4.17 24.39 34.54
CA LYS A 953 -4.07 23.04 35.14
C LYS A 953 -2.97 22.96 36.21
N ALA A 954 -2.02 23.90 36.20
CA ALA A 954 -1.05 24.05 37.26
C ALA A 954 -1.68 24.76 38.47
N LYS A 955 -1.46 24.19 39.67
CA LYS A 955 -1.85 24.78 40.95
C LYS A 955 -1.10 26.07 41.25
N GLU A 956 0.17 26.14 40.85
CA GLU A 956 1.03 27.32 41.00
C GLU A 956 1.95 27.43 39.79
N THR A 957 2.21 28.66 39.34
CA THR A 957 3.18 28.93 38.27
C THR A 957 4.06 30.12 38.61
N GLY A 958 5.28 30.14 38.08
CA GLY A 958 6.20 31.27 38.24
C GLY A 958 7.04 31.48 36.98
N ASN A 959 7.17 32.73 36.53
CA ASN A 959 8.02 33.17 35.40
C ASN A 959 7.84 32.36 34.09
N LEU A 960 6.64 31.85 33.80
CA LEU A 960 6.30 31.14 32.56
C LEU A 960 5.14 31.82 31.83
N THR A 961 5.14 31.75 30.51
CA THR A 961 4.04 32.16 29.63
C THR A 961 3.85 31.11 28.54
N ILE A 962 2.66 31.08 27.92
CA ILE A 962 2.42 30.25 26.74
C ILE A 962 2.89 30.99 25.48
N ASP A 963 3.66 30.31 24.65
CA ASP A 963 4.07 30.73 23.31
C ASP A 963 3.40 29.84 22.26
N GLY A 964 2.68 30.50 21.36
CA GLY A 964 1.97 29.89 20.22
C GLY A 964 2.66 30.10 18.88
N THR A 965 3.77 30.83 18.85
CA THR A 965 4.40 31.26 17.59
C THR A 965 5.24 30.16 16.97
N ASN A 966 5.31 30.15 15.63
CA ASN A 966 6.13 29.21 14.86
C ASN A 966 5.86 27.73 15.19
N ALA A 967 4.59 27.34 15.40
CA ALA A 967 4.18 25.97 15.71
C ALA A 967 4.87 24.90 14.86
N GLY A 968 4.97 25.11 13.55
CA GLY A 968 5.66 24.20 12.64
C GLY A 968 7.14 23.96 12.95
N TRP A 969 7.86 24.90 13.55
CA TRP A 969 9.26 24.66 14.00
C TRP A 969 9.36 23.68 15.17
N TYR A 970 8.26 23.45 15.88
CA TYR A 970 8.15 22.67 17.10
C TYR A 970 7.18 21.52 16.90
N GLY A 971 7.27 20.83 15.77
CA GLY A 971 6.45 19.64 15.48
C GLY A 971 4.96 19.92 15.45
N GLU A 972 4.55 21.10 14.97
CA GLU A 972 3.16 21.59 14.93
C GLU A 972 2.50 21.77 16.31
N ASP A 973 3.29 21.79 17.38
CA ASP A 973 2.80 22.12 18.71
C ASP A 973 2.16 23.53 18.70
N PRO A 974 0.90 23.73 19.08
CA PRO A 974 0.29 25.04 19.05
C PRO A 974 0.56 25.87 20.32
N ALA A 975 1.09 25.29 21.40
CA ALA A 975 1.20 25.97 22.70
C ALA A 975 2.31 25.37 23.59
N ARG A 976 3.30 26.18 23.97
CA ARG A 976 4.41 25.76 24.87
C ARG A 976 4.61 26.70 26.02
N ALA A 977 4.97 26.21 27.19
CA ALA A 977 5.41 27.06 28.29
C ALA A 977 6.88 27.46 28.13
N VAL A 978 7.12 28.76 28.00
CA VAL A 978 8.44 29.39 27.88
C VAL A 978 8.66 30.38 29.01
N ARG A 979 9.93 30.66 29.35
CA ARG A 979 10.24 31.63 30.41
C ARG A 979 9.97 33.07 29.96
N GLN A 980 9.40 33.87 30.86
CA GLN A 980 9.17 35.30 30.60
C GLN A 980 10.45 36.13 30.76
N THR A 981 11.35 35.70 31.66
CA THR A 981 12.64 36.35 31.95
C THR A 981 13.75 35.32 32.10
N ASP A 982 15.00 35.77 32.22
CA ASP A 982 16.17 34.89 32.35
C ASP A 982 16.23 34.09 33.67
N GLY A 983 15.41 34.42 34.67
CA GLY A 983 15.33 33.71 35.95
C GLY A 983 14.57 32.38 35.87
N GLU A 984 14.45 31.66 36.99
CA GLU A 984 13.83 30.34 37.07
C GLU A 984 12.34 30.40 36.74
N GLY A 985 11.86 29.47 35.90
CA GLY A 985 10.42 29.28 35.64
C GLY A 985 9.94 27.95 36.19
N TYR A 986 8.72 27.87 36.72
CA TYR A 986 8.20 26.61 37.27
C TYR A 986 6.68 26.46 37.19
N LEU A 987 6.23 25.20 37.21
CA LEU A 987 4.85 24.75 37.32
C LEU A 987 4.73 23.79 38.51
N VAL A 988 3.73 23.96 39.37
CA VAL A 988 3.38 23.02 40.43
C VAL A 988 2.03 22.41 40.12
N TYR A 989 1.95 21.08 40.11
CA TYR A 989 0.72 20.32 39.95
C TYR A 989 0.35 19.63 41.26
N GLU A 990 -0.94 19.46 41.48
CA GLU A 990 -1.48 18.64 42.57
C GLU A 990 -2.32 17.53 41.99
N LEU A 991 -2.05 16.29 42.41
CA LEU A 991 -2.83 15.12 42.06
C LEU A 991 -3.29 14.43 43.36
N PRO A 992 -4.54 14.66 43.81
CA PRO A 992 -5.05 14.09 45.06
C PRO A 992 -5.03 12.56 45.10
N ALA A 993 -5.09 11.89 43.95
CA ALA A 993 -5.00 10.44 43.82
C ALA A 993 -3.59 9.86 44.08
N GLY A 994 -2.59 10.73 44.27
CA GLY A 994 -1.18 10.37 44.43
C GLY A 994 -0.43 10.26 43.10
N ILE A 995 0.80 10.75 43.07
CA ILE A 995 1.67 10.78 41.89
C ILE A 995 2.53 9.51 41.88
N ARG A 996 2.47 8.76 40.78
CA ARG A 996 3.18 7.48 40.57
C ARG A 996 4.12 7.53 39.37
N SER A 997 3.80 8.37 38.38
CA SER A 997 4.69 8.64 37.26
C SER A 997 4.57 10.07 36.75
N ILE A 998 5.64 10.55 36.13
CA ILE A 998 5.68 11.82 35.39
C ILE A 998 6.35 11.62 34.02
N SER A 999 5.83 12.31 33.01
CA SER A 999 6.45 12.54 31.71
C SER A 999 6.38 14.05 31.40
N VAL A 1000 7.48 14.64 30.95
CA VAL A 1000 7.60 16.05 30.59
C VAL A 1000 8.24 16.15 29.22
N ALA A 1001 7.50 16.61 28.22
CA ALA A 1001 8.01 16.83 26.88
C ALA A 1001 8.51 18.28 26.73
N MET A 1002 9.67 18.47 26.10
CA MET A 1002 10.29 19.77 25.90
C MET A 1002 11.08 19.83 24.59
N TYR A 1003 10.94 20.92 23.84
CA TYR A 1003 11.86 21.25 22.75
C TYR A 1003 13.09 21.99 23.31
N GLU A 1004 14.29 21.44 23.12
CA GLU A 1004 15.53 22.02 23.65
C GLU A 1004 16.68 21.92 22.64
N PRO A 1005 17.72 22.78 22.73
CA PRO A 1005 18.87 22.71 21.84
C PRO A 1005 19.60 21.36 21.88
N ALA A 1006 19.96 20.82 20.70
CA ALA A 1006 20.60 19.51 20.56
C ALA A 1006 21.89 19.33 21.41
N GLY A 1007 22.63 20.42 21.66
CA GLY A 1007 23.88 20.45 22.43
C GLY A 1007 23.75 20.76 23.93
N ALA A 1008 22.55 20.74 24.51
CA ALA A 1008 22.37 20.98 25.95
C ALA A 1008 22.88 19.79 26.79
N ASP A 1009 24.08 19.92 27.35
CA ASP A 1009 24.69 18.96 28.29
C ASP A 1009 24.19 19.22 29.72
N GLY A 1010 23.07 18.58 30.07
CA GLY A 1010 22.41 18.70 31.37
C GLY A 1010 20.89 18.53 31.25
N ALA A 1011 20.18 18.40 32.39
CA ALA A 1011 18.73 18.41 32.38
C ALA A 1011 18.24 19.86 32.28
N SER A 1012 17.66 20.24 31.13
CA SER A 1012 17.07 21.58 30.92
C SER A 1012 15.77 21.79 31.70
N VAL A 1013 15.29 20.72 32.36
CA VAL A 1013 14.18 20.69 33.29
C VAL A 1013 14.55 19.85 34.50
N THR A 1014 14.06 20.23 35.69
CA THR A 1014 14.15 19.41 36.90
C THR A 1014 12.76 19.17 37.47
N ALA A 1015 12.58 18.07 38.22
CA ALA A 1015 11.32 17.77 38.90
C ALA A 1015 11.58 17.50 40.38
N SER A 1016 10.61 17.85 41.23
CA SER A 1016 10.64 17.55 42.66
C SER A 1016 9.23 17.24 43.16
N VAL A 1017 9.09 16.33 44.11
CA VAL A 1017 7.78 15.88 44.64
C VAL A 1017 7.61 16.25 46.12
N SER A 1018 6.36 16.34 46.58
CA SER A 1018 6.05 16.69 47.97
C SER A 1018 4.75 16.03 48.45
N ASP A 1019 4.67 15.79 49.75
CA ASP A 1019 3.47 15.43 50.50
C ASP A 1019 2.80 16.65 51.18
N GLY A 1020 3.32 17.85 50.92
CA GLY A 1020 2.96 19.11 51.60
C GLY A 1020 4.01 19.63 52.57
N ASN A 1021 5.05 18.84 52.91
CA ASN A 1021 6.12 19.23 53.83
C ASN A 1021 7.48 19.40 53.13
N GLY A 1022 7.54 20.32 52.17
CA GLY A 1022 8.75 20.62 51.40
C GLY A 1022 8.97 19.68 50.21
N PHE A 1023 9.75 20.13 49.23
CA PHE A 1023 10.00 19.40 47.98
C PHE A 1023 11.30 18.60 48.05
N GLU A 1024 11.24 17.34 47.63
CA GLU A 1024 12.40 16.47 47.44
C GLU A 1024 12.68 16.28 45.95
N ALA A 1025 13.96 16.29 45.54
CA ALA A 1025 14.34 16.16 44.15
C ALA A 1025 13.98 14.76 43.59
N LEU A 1026 13.43 14.73 42.38
CA LEU A 1026 13.08 13.51 41.66
C LEU A 1026 14.08 13.27 40.53
N ALA A 1027 14.63 12.06 40.45
CA ALA A 1027 15.48 11.67 39.34
C ALA A 1027 14.62 11.43 38.09
N LEU A 1028 15.03 12.03 36.97
CA LEU A 1028 14.37 11.90 35.66
C LEU A 1028 15.29 11.13 34.70
N THR A 1029 14.68 10.20 33.95
CA THR A 1029 15.24 9.65 32.72
C THR A 1029 15.00 10.61 31.57
N LYS A 1030 15.81 10.52 30.50
CA LYS A 1030 15.77 11.43 29.35
C LYS A 1030 15.79 10.61 28.06
N ASP A 1031 14.82 10.83 27.19
CA ASP A 1031 14.73 10.26 25.85
C ASP A 1031 14.59 11.38 24.82
N ARG A 1032 15.33 11.32 23.71
CA ARG A 1032 15.40 12.40 22.71
C ARG A 1032 14.95 11.91 21.34
N TYR A 1033 14.16 12.73 20.67
CA TYR A 1033 13.53 12.44 19.39
C TYR A 1033 13.88 13.52 18.36
N PRO A 1034 14.23 13.14 17.11
CA PRO A 1034 14.48 14.11 16.05
C PRO A 1034 13.26 15.00 15.79
N ASN A 1035 13.51 16.28 15.56
CA ASN A 1035 12.50 17.21 15.05
C ASN A 1035 12.84 17.53 13.58
N ALA A 1036 12.03 17.02 12.66
CA ALA A 1036 12.27 17.16 11.22
C ALA A 1036 12.18 18.62 10.73
N ALA A 1037 11.32 19.43 11.36
CA ALA A 1037 11.15 20.83 10.99
C ALA A 1037 12.30 21.72 11.49
N LYS A 1038 12.99 21.30 12.56
CA LYS A 1038 14.09 22.06 13.15
C LYS A 1038 15.07 21.14 13.89
N ALA A 1039 16.07 20.64 13.15
CA ALA A 1039 17.00 19.62 13.63
C ALA A 1039 17.86 20.05 14.85
N ASP A 1040 18.07 21.36 15.06
CA ASP A 1040 18.79 21.90 16.22
C ASP A 1040 17.92 22.02 17.49
N MET A 1041 16.60 21.80 17.38
CA MET A 1041 15.64 21.79 18.49
C MET A 1041 14.84 20.47 18.54
N PRO A 1042 15.47 19.34 18.87
CA PRO A 1042 14.78 18.06 19.05
C PRO A 1042 13.76 18.09 20.21
N LEU A 1043 12.79 17.19 20.16
CA LEU A 1043 11.88 16.92 21.27
C LEU A 1043 12.57 16.00 22.27
N THR A 1044 12.71 16.45 23.51
CA THR A 1044 13.23 15.65 24.62
C THR A 1044 12.11 15.38 25.62
N VAL A 1045 11.91 14.10 25.95
CA VAL A 1045 10.97 13.65 26.98
C VAL A 1045 11.75 13.26 28.24
N TYR A 1046 11.43 13.92 29.35
CA TYR A 1046 11.95 13.63 30.67
C TYR A 1046 10.90 12.87 31.49
N GLY A 1047 11.23 11.76 32.12
CA GLY A 1047 10.22 10.99 32.86
C GLY A 1047 10.75 10.19 34.04
N SER A 1048 9.85 9.85 34.96
CA SER A 1048 10.15 9.00 36.11
C SER A 1048 8.93 8.17 36.50
N TYR A 1049 9.15 6.89 36.79
CA TYR A 1049 8.14 5.93 37.22
C TYR A 1049 8.45 5.37 38.63
N ASP A 1050 9.55 5.81 39.24
CA ASP A 1050 10.01 5.40 40.56
C ASP A 1050 9.69 6.50 41.61
N ILE A 1051 8.44 6.97 41.62
CA ILE A 1051 8.01 8.05 42.51
C ILE A 1051 7.68 7.47 43.89
N PRO A 1052 8.19 8.05 45.00
CA PRO A 1052 7.86 7.58 46.35
C PRO A 1052 6.35 7.62 46.63
N GLU A 1053 5.85 6.66 47.39
CA GLU A 1053 4.43 6.61 47.76
C GLU A 1053 4.00 7.84 48.58
N GLY A 1054 2.73 8.22 48.45
CA GLY A 1054 2.10 9.27 49.26
C GLY A 1054 2.39 10.71 48.81
N LYS A 1055 3.09 10.92 47.70
CA LYS A 1055 3.35 12.26 47.13
C LYS A 1055 2.15 12.73 46.32
N THR A 1056 1.68 13.95 46.56
CA THR A 1056 0.51 14.53 45.89
C THR A 1056 0.82 15.82 45.14
N LEU A 1057 2.00 16.41 45.36
CA LEU A 1057 2.48 17.61 44.68
C LEU A 1057 3.73 17.29 43.87
N ILE A 1058 3.85 17.89 42.69
CA ILE A 1058 5.06 17.84 41.86
C ILE A 1058 5.35 19.22 41.29
N ARG A 1059 6.61 19.64 41.37
CA ARG A 1059 7.12 20.89 40.80
C ARG A 1059 8.05 20.57 39.65
N VAL A 1060 7.70 21.06 38.46
CA VAL A 1060 8.49 21.01 37.23
C VAL A 1060 9.15 22.38 37.05
N THR A 1061 10.47 22.41 36.97
CA THR A 1061 11.26 23.65 36.97
C THR A 1061 12.14 23.75 35.73
N LEU A 1062 12.06 24.89 35.05
CA LEU A 1062 13.01 25.36 34.05
C LEU A 1062 14.08 26.23 34.72
N PRO A 1063 15.32 25.72 34.86
CA PRO A 1063 16.41 26.48 35.47
C PRO A 1063 16.73 27.77 34.70
N ASP A 1064 17.34 28.73 35.39
CA ASP A 1064 17.83 29.98 34.82
C ASP A 1064 18.66 29.72 33.55
N ARG A 1065 18.42 30.54 32.52
CA ARG A 1065 19.14 30.50 31.23
C ARG A 1065 19.04 29.17 30.44
N SER A 1066 18.10 28.26 30.75
CA SER A 1066 17.90 27.06 29.91
C SER A 1066 17.23 27.42 28.57
N GLY A 1067 17.72 26.92 27.43
CA GLY A 1067 17.17 27.25 26.11
C GLY A 1067 15.89 26.50 25.72
N GLY A 1068 15.26 25.77 26.65
CA GLY A 1068 14.19 24.83 26.37
C GLY A 1068 12.78 25.39 26.58
N GLN A 1069 11.81 24.80 25.87
CA GLN A 1069 10.39 25.16 25.89
C GLN A 1069 9.55 23.92 26.23
N LEU A 1070 8.73 23.98 27.28
CA LEU A 1070 7.91 22.85 27.72
C LEU A 1070 6.71 22.69 26.79
N SER A 1071 6.49 21.47 26.30
CA SER A 1071 5.42 21.11 25.36
C SER A 1071 4.29 20.36 26.07
N GLU A 1072 4.60 19.44 26.98
CA GLU A 1072 3.58 18.64 27.67
C GLU A 1072 4.04 18.27 29.10
N VAL A 1073 3.10 18.17 30.04
CA VAL A 1073 3.28 17.53 31.34
C VAL A 1073 2.20 16.47 31.56
N ALA A 1074 2.62 15.23 31.78
CA ALA A 1074 1.76 14.06 31.98
C ALA A 1074 2.05 13.40 33.33
N LEU A 1075 1.02 13.18 34.16
CA LEU A 1075 1.10 12.54 35.48
C LEU A 1075 0.21 11.30 35.54
N ASN A 1076 0.77 10.12 35.78
CA ASN A 1076 0.03 8.83 35.82
C ASN A 1076 -0.64 8.38 34.51
N VAL A 1077 -0.47 9.12 33.42
CA VAL A 1077 -1.23 8.91 32.18
C VAL A 1077 -0.45 8.17 31.08
N THR A 1078 0.88 8.13 31.16
CA THR A 1078 1.73 7.42 30.19
C THR A 1078 2.17 6.06 30.75
N ALA A 1079 2.18 5.02 29.92
CA ALA A 1079 2.73 3.73 30.29
C ALA A 1079 4.27 3.79 30.41
N ALA A 1080 4.85 3.02 31.33
CA ALA A 1080 6.30 2.98 31.50
C ALA A 1080 7.02 2.53 30.21
N PRO A 1081 8.11 3.22 29.80
CA PRO A 1081 8.86 2.86 28.62
C PRO A 1081 9.56 1.53 28.79
N VAL A 1082 9.78 0.85 27.66
CA VAL A 1082 10.52 -0.40 27.63
C VAL A 1082 12.00 -0.15 27.96
N THR A 1083 12.60 -1.11 28.65
CA THR A 1083 14.04 -1.25 28.83
C THR A 1083 14.49 -2.54 28.17
N ALA A 1084 15.72 -2.58 27.68
CA ALA A 1084 16.30 -3.76 27.06
C ALA A 1084 17.56 -4.21 27.81
N ASN A 1085 17.76 -5.51 27.91
CA ASN A 1085 18.96 -6.14 28.48
C ASN A 1085 19.47 -7.26 27.56
N PRO A 1086 20.68 -7.13 26.97
CA PRO A 1086 21.57 -5.97 27.05
C PRO A 1086 20.90 -4.71 26.45
N GLY A 1087 21.28 -3.54 26.95
CA GLY A 1087 20.90 -2.27 26.34
C GLY A 1087 21.53 -2.10 24.95
N ALA A 1088 21.13 -1.05 24.23
CA ALA A 1088 21.68 -0.72 22.91
C ALA A 1088 23.23 -0.66 22.96
N GLY A 1089 23.88 -1.16 21.90
CA GLY A 1089 25.33 -1.23 21.83
C GLY A 1089 25.84 -2.49 21.14
N GLU A 1090 27.12 -2.79 21.40
CA GLU A 1090 27.75 -3.98 20.84
C GLU A 1090 27.16 -5.26 21.46
N ILE A 1091 26.79 -6.20 20.59
CA ILE A 1091 26.33 -7.55 20.94
C ILE A 1091 27.15 -8.58 20.19
N THR A 1092 27.10 -9.82 20.65
CA THR A 1092 27.61 -10.98 19.91
C THR A 1092 26.50 -11.62 19.09
N ALA A 1093 26.82 -12.22 17.94
CA ALA A 1093 25.84 -12.94 17.11
C ALA A 1093 25.04 -13.98 17.91
N GLY A 1094 23.71 -13.92 17.83
CA GLY A 1094 22.78 -14.81 18.54
C GLY A 1094 22.53 -14.42 20.00
N GLN A 1095 23.09 -13.31 20.48
CA GLN A 1095 22.83 -12.83 21.84
C GLN A 1095 21.35 -12.48 22.01
N SER A 1096 20.75 -12.98 23.09
CA SER A 1096 19.35 -12.71 23.41
C SER A 1096 19.20 -11.34 24.07
N VAL A 1097 18.30 -10.54 23.51
CA VAL A 1097 17.79 -9.29 24.07
C VAL A 1097 16.49 -9.59 24.80
N THR A 1098 16.45 -9.22 26.07
CA THR A 1098 15.22 -9.27 26.88
C THR A 1098 14.64 -7.88 27.01
N LEU A 1099 13.35 -7.75 26.74
CA LEU A 1099 12.59 -6.52 26.94
C LEU A 1099 11.82 -6.59 28.26
N ALA A 1100 11.80 -5.46 28.99
CA ALA A 1100 11.12 -5.33 30.27
C ALA A 1100 10.45 -3.95 30.40
N THR A 1101 9.39 -3.88 31.18
CA THR A 1101 8.71 -2.63 31.53
C THR A 1101 8.44 -2.60 33.04
N ALA A 1102 8.53 -1.42 33.65
CA ALA A 1102 8.15 -1.22 35.05
C ALA A 1102 6.62 -1.04 35.22
N GLU A 1103 5.87 -0.96 34.11
CA GLU A 1103 4.43 -0.84 34.12
C GLU A 1103 3.78 -2.18 34.52
N ALA A 1104 3.17 -2.22 35.70
CA ALA A 1104 2.44 -3.41 36.15
C ALA A 1104 1.30 -3.75 35.17
N ASP A 1105 1.21 -5.02 34.79
CA ASP A 1105 0.21 -5.54 33.84
C ASP A 1105 0.23 -4.84 32.46
N GLY A 1106 1.33 -4.19 32.09
CA GLY A 1106 1.56 -3.61 30.78
C GLY A 1106 2.01 -4.67 29.77
N THR A 1107 1.50 -4.59 28.53
CA THR A 1107 1.92 -5.48 27.44
C THR A 1107 3.00 -4.81 26.61
N ILE A 1108 4.14 -5.47 26.44
CA ILE A 1108 5.24 -4.98 25.60
C ILE A 1108 4.99 -5.40 24.15
N TYR A 1109 5.12 -4.45 23.24
CA TYR A 1109 5.17 -4.67 21.80
C TYR A 1109 6.51 -4.19 21.23
N TYR A 1110 6.94 -4.78 20.14
CA TYR A 1110 8.14 -4.40 19.42
C TYR A 1110 8.01 -4.62 17.92
N ARG A 1111 8.91 -4.02 17.16
CA ARG A 1111 9.13 -4.28 15.73
C ARG A 1111 10.63 -4.18 15.41
N PHE A 1112 11.06 -4.85 14.34
CA PHE A 1112 12.39 -4.66 13.78
C PHE A 1112 12.37 -3.52 12.76
N ALA A 1113 13.46 -2.78 12.61
CA ALA A 1113 13.51 -1.69 11.62
C ALA A 1113 13.25 -2.14 10.16
N SER A 1114 13.48 -3.42 9.85
CA SER A 1114 13.27 -4.04 8.53
C SER A 1114 11.86 -4.61 8.32
N SER A 1115 10.94 -4.47 9.28
CA SER A 1115 9.56 -4.97 9.19
C SER A 1115 8.58 -3.96 9.80
N PRO A 1116 7.44 -3.67 9.13
CA PRO A 1116 6.41 -2.81 9.70
C PRO A 1116 5.58 -3.51 10.80
N ASP A 1117 5.75 -4.82 11.01
CA ASP A 1117 4.85 -5.64 11.81
C ASP A 1117 4.97 -5.36 13.32
N LYS A 1118 3.83 -5.07 13.95
CA LYS A 1118 3.69 -4.97 15.40
C LYS A 1118 3.69 -6.37 16.02
N MET A 1119 4.74 -6.73 16.74
CA MET A 1119 4.87 -8.01 17.42
C MET A 1119 4.68 -7.88 18.93
N ARG A 1120 3.89 -8.78 19.53
CA ARG A 1120 3.78 -8.88 20.98
C ARG A 1120 5.02 -9.58 21.55
N TYR A 1121 5.66 -8.98 22.54
CA TYR A 1121 6.80 -9.59 23.21
C TYR A 1121 6.33 -10.73 24.13
N ILE A 1122 6.73 -11.96 23.80
CA ILE A 1122 6.36 -13.19 24.52
C ILE A 1122 7.58 -13.93 25.09
N GLY A 1123 8.80 -13.46 24.81
CA GLY A 1123 10.06 -14.08 25.26
C GLY A 1123 11.29 -13.42 24.64
N PRO A 1124 12.52 -13.80 25.08
CA PRO A 1124 13.77 -13.19 24.62
C PRO A 1124 13.94 -13.22 23.09
N ILE A 1125 14.48 -12.14 22.53
CA ILE A 1125 14.70 -11.95 21.09
C ILE A 1125 16.17 -12.24 20.77
N ALA A 1126 16.46 -13.24 19.93
CA ALA A 1126 17.82 -13.53 19.50
C ALA A 1126 18.26 -12.60 18.36
N MET A 1127 19.30 -11.80 18.58
CA MET A 1127 19.84 -10.90 17.57
C MET A 1127 21.01 -11.57 16.82
N ALA A 1128 20.75 -12.07 15.61
CA ALA A 1128 21.77 -12.73 14.79
C ALA A 1128 22.70 -11.76 14.04
N HIS A 1129 22.22 -10.53 13.77
CA HIS A 1129 22.89 -9.49 13.00
C HIS A 1129 22.75 -8.13 13.68
N SER A 1130 23.53 -7.12 13.24
CA SER A 1130 23.24 -5.73 13.60
C SER A 1130 21.82 -5.37 13.18
N GLY A 1131 21.14 -4.58 14.01
CA GLY A 1131 19.77 -4.19 13.76
C GLY A 1131 19.18 -3.41 14.93
N SER A 1132 18.00 -2.87 14.72
CA SER A 1132 17.31 -2.06 15.72
C SER A 1132 15.98 -2.67 16.12
N ILE A 1133 15.74 -2.72 17.43
CA ILE A 1133 14.45 -3.10 18.01
C ILE A 1133 13.76 -1.83 18.47
N ALA A 1134 12.64 -1.47 17.85
CA ALA A 1134 11.77 -0.41 18.34
C ALA A 1134 10.69 -1.04 19.24
N ALA A 1135 10.67 -0.71 20.53
CA ALA A 1135 9.76 -1.32 21.51
C ALA A 1135 9.02 -0.28 22.36
N TRP A 1136 7.81 -0.64 22.78
CA TRP A 1136 6.93 0.19 23.60
C TRP A 1136 5.99 -0.66 24.47
N THR A 1137 5.41 -0.04 25.49
CA THR A 1137 4.42 -0.64 26.38
C THR A 1137 3.04 -0.09 26.07
N GLU A 1138 2.04 -0.96 25.98
CA GLU A 1138 0.62 -0.62 25.95
C GLU A 1138 -0.05 -1.12 27.24
N LYS A 1139 -0.88 -0.27 27.83
CA LYS A 1139 -1.63 -0.57 29.06
C LYS A 1139 -3.00 0.08 28.97
N ASP A 1140 -4.06 -0.71 29.13
CA ASP A 1140 -5.42 -0.21 29.17
C ASP A 1140 -5.57 0.90 30.22
N GLY A 1141 -6.19 2.02 29.84
CA GLY A 1141 -6.31 3.20 30.70
C GLY A 1141 -5.04 4.07 30.79
N LYS A 1142 -4.01 3.82 29.96
CA LYS A 1142 -2.86 4.72 29.78
C LYS A 1142 -2.54 4.99 28.29
N ARG A 1143 -1.92 6.14 28.00
CA ARG A 1143 -1.25 6.40 26.71
C ARG A 1143 -0.11 5.41 26.53
N LYS A 1144 0.05 4.92 25.29
CA LYS A 1144 1.20 4.13 24.86
C LYS A 1144 2.50 4.79 25.34
N SER A 1145 3.45 3.99 25.83
CA SER A 1145 4.74 4.54 26.22
C SER A 1145 5.43 5.18 25.01
N ILE A 1146 6.41 6.03 25.29
CA ILE A 1146 7.36 6.43 24.25
C ILE A 1146 7.99 5.17 23.61
N VAL A 1147 8.23 5.23 22.29
CA VAL A 1147 8.90 4.16 21.57
C VAL A 1147 10.40 4.35 21.77
N ARG A 1148 11.07 3.32 22.27
CA ARG A 1148 12.53 3.28 22.38
C ARG A 1148 13.10 2.39 21.31
N THR A 1149 14.06 2.93 20.57
CA THR A 1149 14.83 2.17 19.59
C THR A 1149 16.15 1.75 20.22
N PHE A 1150 16.34 0.45 20.36
CA PHE A 1150 17.58 -0.15 20.81
C PHE A 1150 18.37 -0.60 19.58
N SER A 1151 19.40 0.15 19.23
CA SER A 1151 20.29 -0.20 18.12
C SER A 1151 21.41 -1.11 18.61
N TYR A 1152 21.53 -2.25 17.98
CA TYR A 1152 22.53 -3.26 18.28
C TYR A 1152 23.48 -3.37 17.12
N VAL A 1153 24.77 -3.35 17.44
CA VAL A 1153 25.82 -3.56 16.47
C VAL A 1153 26.47 -4.88 16.82
N ASN A 1154 26.44 -5.84 15.91
CA ASN A 1154 27.19 -7.06 16.10
C ASN A 1154 28.69 -6.70 16.05
N ALA A 1155 29.43 -6.95 17.13
CA ALA A 1155 30.84 -6.58 17.22
C ALA A 1155 31.68 -7.24 16.11
N ASP A 1156 31.25 -8.41 15.61
CA ASP A 1156 31.88 -9.14 14.51
C ASP A 1156 31.63 -8.50 13.13
N GLU A 1157 30.66 -7.60 13.02
CA GLU A 1157 30.34 -6.85 11.79
C GLU A 1157 31.08 -5.48 11.72
N VAL A 1158 31.72 -5.04 12.82
CA VAL A 1158 32.47 -3.77 12.87
C VAL A 1158 33.91 -3.96 12.42
N LEU A 1159 34.21 -3.54 11.18
CA LEU A 1159 35.53 -3.73 10.55
C LEU A 1159 36.58 -2.70 10.97
N VAL A 1160 36.18 -1.54 11.49
CA VAL A 1160 37.05 -0.37 11.73
C VAL A 1160 36.92 0.11 13.18
N ASP A 1161 38.04 0.41 13.83
CA ASP A 1161 38.09 0.85 15.23
C ASP A 1161 37.87 2.36 15.43
N ALA A 1162 38.01 2.78 16.70
CA ALA A 1162 38.02 4.15 17.20
C ALA A 1162 38.64 5.20 16.26
N TYR A 1163 39.74 4.80 15.63
CA TYR A 1163 40.75 5.65 15.00
C TYR A 1163 40.77 5.52 13.47
N GLY A 1164 39.75 4.85 12.89
CA GLY A 1164 39.69 4.64 11.45
C GLY A 1164 40.61 3.51 10.96
N GLN A 1165 41.11 2.67 11.86
CA GLN A 1165 42.02 1.58 11.55
C GLN A 1165 41.27 0.25 11.55
N ILE A 1166 41.72 -0.74 10.79
CA ILE A 1166 41.06 -2.05 10.77
C ILE A 1166 41.20 -2.69 12.15
N ARG A 1167 40.05 -2.93 12.82
CA ARG A 1167 39.99 -3.31 14.25
C ARG A 1167 40.82 -4.55 14.55
N GLY A 1168 40.75 -5.56 13.67
CA GLY A 1168 41.45 -6.85 13.80
C GLY A 1168 42.87 -6.92 13.22
N ALA A 1169 43.36 -5.88 12.52
CA ALA A 1169 44.67 -5.91 11.89
C ALA A 1169 45.71 -5.21 12.76
N GLU A 1170 46.77 -5.89 13.19
CA GLU A 1170 47.90 -5.29 13.90
C GLU A 1170 49.02 -4.91 12.93
N PHE A 1171 49.45 -3.65 12.95
CA PHE A 1171 50.48 -3.14 12.04
C PHE A 1171 51.35 -2.07 12.72
N THR A 1172 52.57 -1.88 12.20
CA THR A 1172 53.51 -0.90 12.76
C THR A 1172 52.97 0.52 12.61
N GLY A 1173 52.82 1.24 13.73
CA GLY A 1173 52.20 2.57 13.76
C GLY A 1173 50.68 2.55 13.93
N LYS A 1174 50.09 1.38 14.19
CA LYS A 1174 48.70 1.31 14.64
C LYS A 1174 48.56 2.05 15.95
N VAL A 1175 47.43 2.73 16.10
CA VAL A 1175 47.11 3.58 17.23
C VAL A 1175 46.19 2.77 18.13
N HIS A 1176 46.71 2.40 19.30
CA HIS A 1176 45.98 1.56 20.25
C HIS A 1176 45.19 2.38 21.27
N GLY A 1177 45.45 3.69 21.33
CA GLY A 1177 44.83 4.58 22.28
C GLY A 1177 45.11 6.04 21.97
N GLU A 1178 44.40 6.94 22.67
CA GLU A 1178 44.47 8.38 22.40
C GLU A 1178 45.88 8.97 22.54
N SER A 1179 46.70 8.46 23.46
CA SER A 1179 48.08 8.95 23.62
C SER A 1179 48.96 8.70 22.39
N GLU A 1180 48.76 7.59 21.67
CA GLU A 1180 49.50 7.29 20.45
C GLU A 1180 48.93 8.07 19.26
N PHE A 1181 47.61 8.32 19.27
CA PHE A 1181 46.94 9.15 18.29
C PHE A 1181 47.46 10.60 18.33
N GLU A 1182 47.58 11.18 19.53
CA GLU A 1182 48.12 12.52 19.72
C GLU A 1182 49.58 12.63 19.23
N GLN A 1183 50.40 11.62 19.50
CA GLN A 1183 51.78 11.58 19.01
C GLN A 1183 51.88 11.42 17.48
N ALA A 1184 51.02 10.59 16.89
CA ALA A 1184 50.96 10.43 15.44
C ALA A 1184 50.52 11.74 14.76
N ALA A 1185 49.55 12.46 15.34
CA ALA A 1185 49.10 13.76 14.84
C ALA A 1185 50.23 14.82 14.87
N ILE A 1186 51.01 14.88 15.96
CA ILE A 1186 52.18 15.78 16.06
C ILE A 1186 53.25 15.43 15.02
N ALA A 1187 53.48 14.13 14.77
CA ALA A 1187 54.44 13.66 13.78
C ALA A 1187 54.00 13.98 12.33
N ASP A 1188 52.69 13.86 12.05
CA ASP A 1188 52.12 14.14 10.74
C ASP A 1188 52.11 15.65 10.44
N GLU A 1189 51.82 16.48 11.44
CA GLU A 1189 51.94 17.95 11.33
C GLU A 1189 53.39 18.37 11.07
N SER A 1190 54.36 17.80 11.80
CA SER A 1190 55.79 18.04 11.58
C SER A 1190 56.28 17.58 10.20
N PHE A 1191 55.74 16.48 9.67
CA PHE A 1191 56.04 16.00 8.31
C PHE A 1191 55.49 16.95 7.25
N ARG A 1192 54.24 17.41 7.40
CA ARG A 1192 53.60 18.34 6.47
C ARG A 1192 54.28 19.70 6.43
N GLU A 1193 54.72 20.22 7.57
CA GLU A 1193 55.51 21.47 7.65
C GLU A 1193 56.91 21.32 7.02
N GLY A 1194 57.43 20.09 6.94
CA GLY A 1194 58.73 19.77 6.31
C GLY A 1194 58.71 19.56 4.79
N LEU A 1195 57.53 19.52 4.16
CA LEU A 1195 57.40 19.31 2.71
C LEU A 1195 57.55 20.64 1.95
N SER A 1196 58.46 20.67 0.97
CA SER A 1196 58.60 21.77 0.02
C SER A 1196 58.06 21.34 -1.35
N ALA A 1197 57.33 22.25 -2.01
CA ALA A 1197 56.74 21.97 -3.33
C ALA A 1197 57.84 21.74 -4.38
N PRO A 1198 57.68 20.77 -5.31
CA PRO A 1198 58.58 20.58 -6.43
C PRO A 1198 58.65 21.83 -7.31
N SER A 1199 59.86 22.29 -7.65
CA SER A 1199 60.10 23.57 -8.34
C SER A 1199 59.56 23.63 -9.78
N ASP A 1200 59.12 22.50 -10.34
CA ASP A 1200 58.62 22.34 -11.69
C ASP A 1200 57.08 22.33 -11.77
N ARG A 1201 56.39 22.50 -10.64
CA ARG A 1201 54.91 22.46 -10.54
C ARG A 1201 54.31 23.81 -10.14
N ASP A 1202 53.16 24.15 -10.71
CA ASP A 1202 52.37 25.30 -10.30
C ASP A 1202 51.51 25.02 -9.05
N GLU A 1203 50.82 26.04 -8.54
CA GLU A 1203 50.01 25.96 -7.31
C GLU A 1203 48.78 25.02 -7.43
N TYR A 1204 48.50 24.49 -8.62
CA TYR A 1204 47.43 23.55 -8.90
C TYR A 1204 47.95 22.15 -9.30
N GLY A 1205 49.27 21.92 -9.27
CA GLY A 1205 49.90 20.64 -9.58
C GLY A 1205 50.23 20.41 -11.07
N GLY A 1206 50.04 21.42 -11.93
CA GLY A 1206 50.41 21.42 -13.35
C GLY A 1206 51.91 21.66 -13.57
N LEU A 1207 52.45 21.30 -14.75
CA LEU A 1207 53.84 21.60 -15.13
C LEU A 1207 54.00 23.08 -15.47
N SER A 1208 55.03 23.73 -14.93
CA SER A 1208 55.29 25.15 -15.15
C SER A 1208 55.63 25.44 -16.63
N GLY A 1209 54.77 26.20 -17.32
CA GLY A 1209 55.07 26.78 -18.64
C GLY A 1209 54.19 26.36 -19.82
N GLU A 1210 53.13 25.57 -19.64
CA GLU A 1210 52.23 25.22 -20.77
C GLU A 1210 51.24 26.34 -21.12
N PRO A 1211 51.20 26.83 -22.39
CA PRO A 1211 50.22 27.81 -22.84
C PRO A 1211 49.01 27.11 -23.47
N GLY A 1212 47.95 26.89 -22.70
CA GLY A 1212 46.72 26.28 -23.22
C GLY A 1212 45.58 26.23 -22.22
N ARG A 1213 45.01 27.38 -21.86
CA ARG A 1213 43.74 27.46 -21.10
C ARG A 1213 42.57 27.03 -21.98
N LEU A 1214 41.91 25.94 -21.63
CA LEU A 1214 40.48 25.73 -21.95
C LEU A 1214 39.65 26.10 -20.72
N PRO A 1215 38.63 26.96 -20.84
CA PRO A 1215 37.75 27.30 -19.73
C PRO A 1215 36.70 26.18 -19.60
N VAL A 1216 36.80 25.36 -18.56
CA VAL A 1216 35.66 24.57 -18.11
C VAL A 1216 34.88 25.44 -17.14
N VAL A 1217 33.65 25.72 -17.54
CA VAL A 1217 32.64 26.47 -16.78
C VAL A 1217 32.39 25.75 -15.45
N GLU A 1218 32.47 26.52 -14.38
CA GLU A 1218 32.01 26.16 -13.05
C GLU A 1218 30.50 25.88 -13.09
N ASP A 1219 30.10 24.64 -12.79
CA ASP A 1219 28.99 24.44 -11.86
C ASP A 1219 29.21 23.17 -11.03
N ARG A 1220 29.82 23.43 -9.87
CA ARG A 1220 29.62 22.82 -8.55
C ARG A 1220 29.41 21.31 -8.48
N LEU A 1221 30.50 20.59 -8.21
CA LEU A 1221 30.58 19.61 -7.12
C LEU A 1221 32.03 19.54 -6.64
N PHE A 1222 32.21 19.63 -5.32
CA PHE A 1222 33.46 19.58 -4.53
C PHE A 1222 34.30 20.86 -4.41
N SER A 1223 33.92 21.71 -3.45
CA SER A 1223 34.86 22.53 -2.70
C SER A 1223 35.09 21.92 -1.31
N HIS A 1224 36.29 21.40 -1.04
CA HIS A 1224 36.84 21.32 0.31
C HIS A 1224 38.02 22.27 0.40
N GLY A 1225 37.78 23.45 0.96
CA GLY A 1225 38.78 24.48 1.21
C GLY A 1225 38.74 24.92 2.66
N LYS A 1226 39.77 24.53 3.41
CA LYS A 1226 40.36 25.10 4.63
C LYS A 1226 39.45 25.99 5.51
N ALA A 1227 39.12 25.49 6.70
CA ALA A 1227 38.89 26.31 7.88
C ALA A 1227 39.88 25.89 8.98
N GLU A 1228 40.68 26.85 9.43
CA GLU A 1228 41.62 26.76 10.54
C GLU A 1228 40.87 26.41 11.85
N ARG A 1229 41.32 25.38 12.56
CA ARG A 1229 40.91 25.12 13.95
C ARG A 1229 41.76 25.96 14.89
N GLN A 1230 41.15 26.97 15.52
CA GLN A 1230 41.55 27.32 16.88
C GLN A 1230 40.91 26.32 17.86
N ILE A 1231 41.76 25.75 18.69
CA ILE A 1231 41.45 24.74 19.69
C ILE A 1231 40.63 25.38 20.83
N GLY A 1232 39.47 24.81 21.12
CA GLY A 1232 38.69 25.07 22.33
C GLY A 1232 37.91 23.80 22.70
N HIS A 1233 38.34 23.14 23.78
CA HIS A 1233 37.80 21.90 24.30
C HIS A 1233 36.27 21.90 24.49
N GLY A 1234 35.61 20.80 24.09
CA GLY A 1234 34.23 20.50 24.48
C GLY A 1234 33.58 19.48 23.56
N ARG A 1235 33.38 18.25 24.06
CA ARG A 1235 32.86 17.06 23.37
C ARG A 1235 31.48 17.32 22.76
N SER A 1236 31.29 17.01 21.48
CA SER A 1236 30.00 16.63 20.87
C SER A 1236 30.20 16.39 19.37
N ALA A 1237 29.75 15.22 18.88
CA ALA A 1237 29.33 14.88 17.50
C ALA A 1237 29.84 13.49 17.07
N ARG A 1238 29.08 12.45 17.42
CA ARG A 1238 28.94 11.25 16.57
C ARG A 1238 27.45 10.92 16.50
N GLN A 1239 26.80 11.34 15.42
CA GLN A 1239 25.66 10.64 14.81
C GLN A 1239 25.31 11.31 13.49
N SER A 1240 25.77 10.71 12.40
CA SER A 1240 25.16 10.73 11.05
C SER A 1240 26.16 10.10 10.09
N VAL A 1241 26.20 8.77 10.11
CA VAL A 1241 26.21 7.85 8.96
C VAL A 1241 26.21 6.46 9.61
N LEU A 1242 25.02 5.90 9.73
CA LEU A 1242 24.66 4.48 9.59
C LEU A 1242 23.13 4.41 9.57
#